data_AF-A0A1G2R6D4-F1
#
_entry.id   AF-A0A1G2R6D4-F1
#
_cell.length_a   1.000
_cell.length_b   1.000
_cell.length_c   1.000
_cell.angle_alpha   90.00
_cell.angle_beta   90.00
_cell.angle_gamma   90.00
#
_symmetry.space_group_name_H-M   'P 1'
#
loop_
_entity.id
_entity.type
_entity.pdbx_description
1 polymer ?
#
loop_
_entity_poly.entity_id
_entity_poly.type
_entity_poly.pdbx_seq_one_letter_code
_entity_poly.pdbx_strand_id
1 'polypeptide(L)'
;MRYILWFKNIRARDVALVGGKNANLGEMYSKLISKGVNVPNGFAISSEAYWHFLRANQIDKKLKEILSGLNARNLDDLNAAGMKARRLILDAKFPPDLEKNITDDYHRLELQYGENCDVAVRSSATAEDLAGASFAGAQETYLNVRGCDELLRAAKKCIASMFNDRAIAYREEKGFAKRKVALSVGVQKMVRSDLASSGVMFTLDTETGFANVVLINAIFGLGELIVKGRVTPDEIFVFKPTLKKGYKAIITKNLGRKKRKLVYSNRGGTKEVNVSGKKQLSFALSDEEILKLARWACLIEEHYKTFQDIEWAKDGKTGELFIVQARPETVHEGKKANFYEEYVIDAKTEPLLEGIAIGNKIGQGRARIIMNFSKANSFQKGDVLITRMTDPDWVPIMRLASAIVTDEGGKTAHAAIVSRELGVPAIVGTQNGTKKLRTGQMLTVDCSNGQRGRVYPGKIKFKIKRYNLQDLPRLKTKIMVNIGAPEIAFQTSFIPNDGVGLAREEFIIAEKIRIHPLALYNFRTLKNKGLKHEIARITPEHKDKRQYFIKELAEGVAQIGAAFWPKEVIVRFSDFKTNEYRGLLGGELFEGHEENPMLGFRGASRYIDKTFQPAFQMECEAIKRARNVFGLQNISVMVPFCRTPEEGQAVMGLVEKFGLVRQNAANPKVYVMCEIPANVILADRFLEIFDGMSIGSNDLTQLTLGIDRDNGKIAAIADERNEAVKKLIADVIKVCRKKKKYIGICGQAPSDFPDFAEFLIKEGIESISLNPDTVLKTIARLGKL
;
A
#
# COMPACT_ATOMS: atom_id res chain seq x y z
N MET A 1 42.77 -20.85 -0.42
CA MET A 1 41.96 -19.64 -0.72
C MET A 1 40.74 -20.07 -1.52
N ARG A 2 39.54 -19.55 -1.24
CA ARG A 2 38.31 -19.92 -1.95
C ARG A 2 37.84 -18.75 -2.81
N TYR A 3 38.12 -18.78 -4.11
CA TYR A 3 37.66 -17.75 -5.04
C TYR A 3 36.16 -17.83 -5.33
N ILE A 4 35.61 -19.04 -5.38
CA ILE A 4 34.20 -19.32 -5.62
C ILE A 4 33.55 -19.93 -4.37
N LEU A 5 32.34 -19.48 -4.07
CA LEU A 5 31.53 -19.95 -2.94
C LEU A 5 30.11 -20.24 -3.42
N TRP A 6 29.68 -21.50 -3.36
CA TRP A 6 28.30 -21.89 -3.66
C TRP A 6 27.33 -21.38 -2.59
N PHE A 7 26.09 -21.04 -2.98
CA PHE A 7 25.10 -20.48 -2.04
C PHE A 7 24.85 -21.36 -0.81
N LYS A 8 24.85 -22.70 -0.97
CA LYS A 8 24.74 -23.65 0.16
C LYS A 8 25.81 -23.49 1.25
N ASN A 9 26.97 -22.94 0.89
CA ASN A 9 28.14 -22.76 1.75
C ASN A 9 28.25 -21.33 2.31
N ILE A 10 27.32 -20.45 1.96
CA ILE A 10 27.32 -19.03 2.38
C ILE A 10 26.29 -18.83 3.49
N ARG A 11 26.59 -17.94 4.44
CA ARG A 11 25.71 -17.50 5.53
C ARG A 11 25.67 -15.98 5.61
N ALA A 12 24.69 -15.44 6.35
CA ALA A 12 24.55 -13.99 6.56
C ALA A 12 25.79 -13.32 7.18
N ARG A 13 26.64 -14.08 7.89
CA ARG A 13 27.91 -13.56 8.44
C ARG A 13 29.03 -13.35 7.41
N ASP A 14 28.87 -13.89 6.19
CA ASP A 14 29.92 -13.91 5.17
C ASP A 14 29.90 -12.64 4.28
N VAL A 15 29.25 -11.55 4.72
CA VAL A 15 29.13 -10.28 3.98
C VAL A 15 30.49 -9.73 3.53
N ALA A 16 31.55 -9.87 4.33
CA ALA A 16 32.89 -9.41 3.94
C ALA A 16 33.48 -10.22 2.77
N LEU A 17 33.07 -11.48 2.60
CA LEU A 17 33.56 -12.38 1.57
C LEU A 17 32.74 -12.31 0.28
N VAL A 18 31.42 -12.12 0.37
CA VAL A 18 30.52 -12.20 -0.80
C VAL A 18 29.63 -10.98 -0.99
N GLY A 19 29.76 -9.95 -0.15
CA GLY A 19 28.87 -8.81 -0.17
C GLY A 19 27.48 -9.13 0.36
N GLY A 20 26.68 -8.08 0.57
CA GLY A 20 25.38 -8.15 1.23
C GLY A 20 24.36 -9.05 0.53
N LYS A 21 24.12 -8.81 -0.76
CA LYS A 21 23.15 -9.58 -1.56
C LYS A 21 23.44 -11.07 -1.61
N ASN A 22 24.70 -11.45 -1.90
CA ASN A 22 25.05 -12.86 -1.97
C ASN A 22 25.05 -13.54 -0.59
N ALA A 23 25.36 -12.80 0.48
CA ALA A 23 25.23 -13.31 1.85
C ALA A 23 23.76 -13.63 2.18
N ASN A 24 22.82 -12.73 1.85
CA ASN A 24 21.39 -12.96 2.03
C ASN A 24 20.86 -14.11 1.15
N LEU A 25 21.30 -14.20 -0.11
CA LEU A 25 20.98 -15.33 -0.99
C LEU A 25 21.45 -16.66 -0.42
N GLY A 26 22.70 -16.71 0.04
CA GLY A 26 23.28 -17.90 0.67
C GLY A 26 22.57 -18.30 1.96
N GLU A 27 22.23 -17.32 2.80
CA GLU A 27 21.47 -17.52 4.02
C GLU A 27 20.09 -18.13 3.72
N MET A 28 19.32 -17.53 2.79
CA MET A 28 18.02 -18.06 2.39
C MET A 28 18.13 -19.46 1.79
N TYR A 29 19.06 -19.67 0.86
CA TYR A 29 19.28 -20.97 0.23
C TYR A 29 19.59 -22.05 1.29
N SER A 30 20.42 -21.71 2.27
CA SER A 30 20.92 -22.68 3.25
C SER A 30 19.97 -22.92 4.43
N LYS A 31 19.08 -21.97 4.76
CA LYS A 31 18.23 -22.04 5.95
C LYS A 31 16.73 -22.11 5.66
N LEU A 32 16.28 -21.62 4.50
CA LEU A 32 14.85 -21.50 4.20
C LEU A 32 14.36 -22.51 3.16
N ILE A 33 15.24 -23.13 2.36
CA ILE A 33 14.84 -24.23 1.46
C ILE A 33 14.24 -25.39 2.25
N SER A 34 14.84 -25.78 3.37
CA SER A 34 14.30 -26.82 4.27
C SER A 34 12.96 -26.44 4.92
N LYS A 35 12.59 -25.15 4.88
CA LYS A 35 11.30 -24.62 5.34
C LYS A 35 10.31 -24.40 4.18
N GLY A 36 10.66 -24.85 2.98
CA GLY A 36 9.80 -24.79 1.79
C GLY A 36 9.88 -23.50 0.97
N VAL A 37 10.86 -22.62 1.22
CA VAL A 37 11.11 -21.41 0.40
C VAL A 37 12.06 -21.76 -0.74
N ASN A 38 11.60 -21.66 -1.98
CA ASN A 38 12.44 -21.96 -3.14
C ASN A 38 13.36 -20.78 -3.47
N VAL A 39 14.66 -21.05 -3.61
CA VAL A 39 15.67 -20.08 -4.04
C VAL A 39 16.48 -20.68 -5.20
N PRO A 40 16.64 -19.99 -6.34
CA PRO A 40 17.44 -20.50 -7.44
C PRO A 40 18.90 -20.67 -7.02
N ASN A 41 19.51 -21.80 -7.39
CA ASN A 41 20.88 -22.11 -7.02
C ASN A 41 21.89 -21.27 -7.82
N GLY A 42 23.14 -21.28 -7.36
CA GLY A 42 24.23 -20.53 -7.95
C GLY A 42 25.44 -20.44 -7.02
N PHE A 43 26.35 -19.55 -7.39
CA PHE A 43 27.59 -19.31 -6.66
C PHE A 43 27.98 -17.83 -6.69
N ALA A 44 28.85 -17.44 -5.76
CA ALA A 44 29.43 -16.11 -5.67
C ALA A 44 30.92 -16.17 -6.01
N ILE A 45 31.36 -15.26 -6.87
CA ILE A 45 32.75 -14.90 -7.07
C ILE A 45 33.12 -13.94 -5.93
N SER A 46 33.98 -14.40 -5.03
CA SER A 46 34.28 -13.72 -3.76
C SER A 46 35.01 -12.38 -3.91
N SER A 47 35.03 -11.60 -2.84
CA SER A 47 35.85 -10.40 -2.71
C SER A 47 37.36 -10.68 -2.87
N GLU A 48 37.83 -11.86 -2.48
CA GLU A 48 39.22 -12.26 -2.70
C GLU A 48 39.53 -12.47 -4.18
N ALA A 49 38.59 -13.05 -4.94
CA ALA A 49 38.72 -13.17 -6.39
C ALA A 49 38.79 -11.79 -7.08
N TYR A 50 38.01 -10.81 -6.60
CA TYR A 50 38.11 -9.43 -7.04
C TYR A 50 39.52 -8.85 -6.80
N TRP A 51 40.08 -9.00 -5.60
CA TRP A 51 41.42 -8.51 -5.31
C TRP A 51 42.51 -9.22 -6.11
N HIS A 52 42.39 -10.54 -6.29
CA HIS A 52 43.28 -11.31 -7.13
C HIS A 52 43.27 -10.83 -8.59
N PHE A 53 42.09 -10.63 -9.16
CA PHE A 53 41.92 -10.07 -10.50
C PHE A 53 42.61 -8.72 -10.66
N LEU A 54 42.44 -7.80 -9.70
CA LEU A 54 43.09 -6.48 -9.76
C LEU A 54 44.61 -6.56 -9.63
N ARG A 55 45.13 -7.35 -8.69
CA ARG A 55 46.57 -7.49 -8.45
C ARG A 55 47.30 -8.13 -9.62
N ALA A 56 46.74 -9.21 -10.18
CA ALA A 56 47.32 -9.92 -11.31
C ALA A 56 47.45 -9.03 -12.57
N ASN A 57 46.55 -8.05 -12.73
CA ASN A 57 46.59 -7.09 -13.84
C ASN A 57 47.25 -5.74 -13.46
N GLN A 58 47.79 -5.61 -12.24
CA GLN A 58 48.37 -4.36 -11.70
C GLN A 58 47.42 -3.15 -11.78
N ILE A 59 46.11 -3.40 -11.70
CA ILE A 59 45.07 -2.37 -11.80
C ILE A 59 44.90 -1.63 -10.47
N ASP A 60 45.15 -2.31 -9.35
CA ASP A 60 45.04 -1.75 -8.00
C ASP A 60 45.87 -0.47 -7.82
N LYS A 61 47.11 -0.45 -8.33
CA LYS A 61 47.98 0.74 -8.30
C LYS A 61 47.46 1.85 -9.22
N LYS A 62 47.10 1.51 -10.46
CA LYS A 62 46.59 2.46 -11.47
C LYS A 62 45.27 3.11 -11.04
N LEU A 63 44.37 2.36 -10.42
CA LEU A 63 43.12 2.89 -9.87
C LEU A 63 43.38 3.88 -8.75
N LYS A 64 44.37 3.61 -7.88
CA LYS A 64 44.75 4.53 -6.81
C LYS A 64 45.25 5.87 -7.37
N GLU A 65 46.03 5.83 -8.45
CA GLU A 65 46.50 7.03 -9.14
C GLU A 65 45.34 7.81 -9.79
N ILE A 66 44.45 7.12 -10.53
CA ILE A 66 43.30 7.75 -11.20
C ILE A 66 42.35 8.43 -10.20
N LEU A 67 42.16 7.83 -9.03
CA LEU A 67 41.27 8.35 -8.00
C LEU A 67 41.97 9.34 -7.06
N SER A 68 43.30 9.41 -7.04
CA SER A 68 44.03 10.37 -6.22
C SER A 68 43.88 11.80 -6.77
N GLY A 69 43.41 12.72 -5.93
CA GLY A 69 43.19 14.12 -6.34
C GLY A 69 41.87 14.37 -7.08
N LEU A 70 40.99 13.37 -7.20
CA LEU A 70 39.68 13.52 -7.81
C LEU A 70 38.78 14.48 -7.00
N ASN A 71 38.30 15.54 -7.64
CA ASN A 71 37.24 16.36 -7.09
C ASN A 71 35.87 15.75 -7.45
N ALA A 72 35.29 14.97 -6.55
CA ALA A 72 33.98 14.33 -6.76
C ALA A 72 32.79 15.32 -6.96
N ARG A 73 33.01 16.62 -6.72
CA ARG A 73 32.01 17.67 -6.99
C ARG A 73 32.13 18.26 -8.40
N ASN A 74 33.21 17.97 -9.12
CA ASN A 74 33.37 18.31 -10.52
C ASN A 74 32.92 17.11 -11.38
N LEU A 75 31.85 17.31 -12.14
CA LEU A 75 31.24 16.26 -12.96
C LEU A 75 32.16 15.80 -14.10
N ASP A 76 32.95 16.70 -14.69
CA ASP A 76 33.83 16.37 -15.81
C ASP A 76 35.02 15.52 -15.34
N ASP A 77 35.63 15.89 -14.20
CA ASP A 77 36.70 15.11 -13.58
C ASP A 77 36.20 13.72 -13.15
N LEU A 78 35.00 13.65 -12.57
CA LEU A 78 34.36 12.41 -12.17
C LEU A 78 34.10 11.48 -13.36
N ASN A 79 33.55 12.00 -14.45
CA ASN A 79 33.26 11.23 -15.65
C ASN A 79 34.55 10.71 -16.31
N ALA A 80 35.56 11.57 -16.45
CA ALA A 80 36.84 11.21 -17.04
C ALA A 80 37.56 10.11 -16.23
N ALA A 81 37.62 10.24 -14.90
CA ALA A 81 38.22 9.24 -14.02
C ALA A 81 37.43 7.93 -14.01
N GLY A 82 36.10 8.01 -13.93
CA GLY A 82 35.22 6.84 -14.00
C GLY A 82 35.38 6.07 -15.31
N MET A 83 35.41 6.77 -16.44
CA MET A 83 35.60 6.15 -17.75
C MET A 83 36.96 5.46 -17.88
N LYS A 84 38.05 6.11 -17.43
CA LYS A 84 39.39 5.51 -17.42
C LYS A 84 39.44 4.26 -16.54
N ALA A 85 38.88 4.32 -15.33
CA ALA A 85 38.83 3.19 -14.40
C ALA A 85 38.04 1.99 -14.98
N ARG A 86 36.86 2.25 -15.57
CA ARG A 86 36.04 1.21 -16.21
C ARG A 86 36.75 0.56 -17.38
N ARG A 87 37.39 1.35 -18.24
CA ARG A 87 38.14 0.85 -19.40
C ARG A 87 39.29 -0.08 -18.98
N LEU A 88 40.08 0.32 -17.98
CA LEU A 88 41.15 -0.53 -17.43
C LEU A 88 40.64 -1.91 -16.98
N ILE A 89 39.47 -1.97 -16.35
CA ILE A 89 38.89 -3.22 -15.86
C ILE A 89 38.33 -4.07 -17.02
N LEU A 90 37.70 -3.45 -18.00
CA LEU A 90 37.12 -4.16 -19.15
C LEU A 90 38.20 -4.75 -20.07
N ASP A 91 39.32 -4.04 -20.25
CA ASP A 91 40.45 -4.48 -21.09
C ASP A 91 41.33 -5.54 -20.41
N ALA A 92 41.21 -5.70 -19.09
CA ALA A 92 41.99 -6.66 -18.31
C ALA A 92 41.56 -8.13 -18.53
N LYS A 93 42.48 -9.06 -18.32
CA LYS A 93 42.24 -10.51 -18.48
C LYS A 93 42.03 -11.19 -17.13
N PHE A 94 41.16 -12.19 -17.07
CA PHE A 94 41.08 -13.01 -15.88
C PHE A 94 42.38 -13.82 -15.75
N PRO A 95 42.95 -13.94 -14.53
CA PRO A 95 44.03 -14.89 -14.27
C PRO A 95 43.59 -16.32 -14.62
N PRO A 96 44.43 -17.16 -15.24
CA PRO A 96 44.02 -18.50 -15.71
C PRO A 96 43.44 -19.38 -14.61
N ASP A 97 43.94 -19.27 -13.37
CA ASP A 97 43.42 -19.97 -12.20
C ASP A 97 42.00 -19.50 -11.84
N LEU A 98 41.74 -18.19 -11.84
CA LEU A 98 40.43 -17.64 -11.55
C LEU A 98 39.42 -17.93 -12.68
N GLU A 99 39.84 -17.79 -13.93
CA GLU A 99 39.02 -18.13 -15.10
C GLU A 99 38.56 -19.58 -15.02
N LYS A 100 39.50 -20.51 -14.82
CA LYS A 100 39.20 -21.93 -14.68
C LYS A 100 38.22 -22.21 -13.54
N ASN A 101 38.39 -21.59 -12.38
CA ASN A 101 37.45 -21.78 -11.26
C ASN A 101 36.03 -21.32 -11.61
N ILE A 102 35.89 -20.18 -12.30
CA ILE A 102 34.58 -19.66 -12.71
C ILE A 102 33.92 -20.60 -13.74
N THR A 103 34.69 -21.07 -14.74
CA THR A 103 34.16 -21.97 -15.78
C THR A 103 33.81 -23.35 -15.22
N ASP A 104 34.66 -23.93 -14.36
CA ASP A 104 34.42 -25.23 -13.74
C ASP A 104 33.13 -25.22 -12.88
N ASP A 105 32.90 -24.16 -12.09
CA ASP A 105 31.68 -24.04 -11.29
C ASP A 105 30.44 -23.68 -12.13
N TYR A 106 30.61 -23.00 -13.27
CA TYR A 106 29.53 -22.83 -14.25
C TYR A 106 29.14 -24.16 -14.91
N HIS A 107 30.10 -24.98 -15.33
CA HIS A 107 29.83 -26.32 -15.85
C HIS A 107 29.14 -27.22 -14.81
N ARG A 108 29.51 -27.11 -13.52
CA ARG A 108 28.77 -27.78 -12.43
C ARG A 108 27.33 -27.32 -12.30
N LEU A 109 27.03 -26.05 -12.63
CA LEU A 109 25.66 -25.54 -12.68
C LEU A 109 24.91 -26.09 -13.90
N GLU A 110 25.59 -26.25 -15.04
CA GLU A 110 25.04 -26.89 -16.24
C GLU A 110 24.67 -28.35 -16.00
N LEU A 111 25.45 -29.09 -15.20
CA LEU A 111 25.08 -30.45 -14.78
C LEU A 111 23.74 -30.51 -14.03
N GLN A 112 23.33 -29.42 -13.37
CA GLN A 112 22.06 -29.34 -12.63
C GLN A 112 20.90 -28.84 -13.51
N TYR A 113 21.16 -27.95 -14.47
CA TYR A 113 20.13 -27.20 -15.18
C TYR A 113 20.16 -27.35 -16.71
N GLY A 114 21.04 -28.20 -17.23
CA GLY A 114 21.27 -28.44 -18.65
C GLY A 114 22.42 -27.63 -19.24
N GLU A 115 22.91 -28.06 -20.40
CA GLU A 115 23.96 -27.38 -21.14
C GLU A 115 23.57 -25.93 -21.46
N ASN A 116 24.54 -25.02 -21.36
CA ASN A 116 24.39 -23.60 -21.66
C ASN A 116 23.26 -22.92 -20.86
N CYS A 117 23.16 -23.29 -19.57
CA CYS A 117 22.09 -22.81 -18.69
C CYS A 117 22.12 -21.29 -18.54
N ASP A 118 20.95 -20.66 -18.54
CA ASP A 118 20.84 -19.21 -18.43
C ASP A 118 20.99 -18.72 -16.98
N VAL A 119 21.89 -17.75 -16.77
CA VAL A 119 22.21 -17.17 -15.45
C VAL A 119 22.03 -15.65 -15.40
N ALA A 120 21.70 -15.15 -14.21
CA ALA A 120 21.79 -13.75 -13.82
C ALA A 120 23.17 -13.51 -13.19
N VAL A 121 23.86 -12.47 -13.65
CA VAL A 121 25.14 -12.04 -13.10
C VAL A 121 24.91 -10.71 -12.40
N ARG A 122 25.05 -10.71 -11.07
CA ARG A 122 24.69 -9.58 -10.20
C ARG A 122 25.88 -9.13 -9.39
N SER A 123 26.01 -7.82 -9.26
CA SER A 123 26.93 -7.17 -8.35
C SER A 123 26.42 -7.22 -6.90
N SER A 124 27.33 -7.50 -5.97
CA SER A 124 27.10 -7.60 -4.52
C SER A 124 28.29 -6.98 -3.79
N ALA A 125 28.16 -5.73 -3.34
CA ALA A 125 29.28 -5.03 -2.68
C ALA A 125 29.34 -5.33 -1.17
N THR A 126 30.55 -5.31 -0.63
CA THR A 126 30.84 -5.50 0.81
C THR A 126 30.33 -4.37 1.71
N ALA A 127 30.01 -3.21 1.13
CA ALA A 127 29.50 -2.04 1.83
C ALA A 127 28.02 -1.74 1.54
N GLU A 128 27.34 -2.60 0.78
CA GLU A 128 26.00 -2.34 0.21
C GLU A 128 24.87 -2.25 1.24
N ASP A 129 25.00 -3.01 2.33
CA ASP A 129 23.96 -3.16 3.36
C ASP A 129 24.37 -2.52 4.71
N LEU A 130 25.35 -1.60 4.71
CA LEU A 130 25.72 -0.86 5.92
C LEU A 130 24.60 0.11 6.33
N ALA A 131 24.28 0.18 7.62
CA ALA A 131 23.26 1.08 8.16
C ALA A 131 23.51 2.54 7.70
N GLY A 132 22.51 3.14 7.06
CA GLY A 132 22.60 4.50 6.50
C GLY A 132 23.26 4.61 5.12
N ALA A 133 23.54 3.48 4.44
CA ALA A 133 24.06 3.43 3.09
C ALA A 133 23.20 2.60 2.12
N SER A 134 22.23 3.22 1.44
CA SER A 134 21.46 2.57 0.37
C SER A 134 22.11 2.84 -0.99
N PHE A 135 22.73 1.82 -1.58
CA PHE A 135 23.26 1.86 -2.96
C PHE A 135 22.20 1.52 -4.02
N ALA A 136 20.91 1.68 -3.70
CA ALA A 136 19.80 1.27 -4.57
C ALA A 136 19.98 1.75 -6.02
N GLY A 137 20.03 0.79 -6.95
CA GLY A 137 20.15 1.03 -8.39
C GLY A 137 21.52 1.53 -8.89
N ALA A 138 22.57 1.54 -8.07
CA ALA A 138 23.91 2.03 -8.46
C ALA A 138 24.77 0.95 -9.14
N GLN A 139 24.40 -0.32 -8.99
CA GLN A 139 25.19 -1.45 -9.47
C GLN A 139 24.43 -2.24 -10.55
N GLU A 140 25.19 -2.83 -11.47
CA GLU A 140 24.65 -3.45 -12.68
C GLU A 140 24.24 -4.91 -12.46
N THR A 141 23.19 -5.31 -13.17
CA THR A 141 22.71 -6.69 -13.24
C THR A 141 22.57 -7.06 -14.71
N TYR A 142 23.08 -8.23 -15.07
CA TYR A 142 23.03 -8.78 -16.41
C TYR A 142 22.17 -10.04 -16.41
N LEU A 143 21.11 -10.05 -17.22
CA LEU A 143 20.13 -11.14 -17.27
C LEU A 143 20.28 -11.96 -18.56
N ASN A 144 19.87 -13.23 -18.52
CA ASN A 144 19.94 -14.16 -19.67
C ASN A 144 21.37 -14.25 -20.27
N VAL A 145 22.36 -14.37 -19.38
CA VAL A 145 23.76 -14.65 -19.74
C VAL A 145 23.92 -16.15 -19.95
N ARG A 146 24.61 -16.55 -21.02
CA ARG A 146 24.76 -17.95 -21.45
C ARG A 146 26.16 -18.20 -21.99
N GLY A 147 26.79 -19.25 -21.49
CA GLY A 147 28.13 -19.68 -21.89
C GLY A 147 29.23 -18.98 -21.11
N CYS A 148 30.38 -19.65 -21.02
CA CYS A 148 31.54 -19.20 -20.24
C CYS A 148 32.04 -17.81 -20.64
N ASP A 149 32.16 -17.53 -21.93
CA ASP A 149 32.66 -16.25 -22.44
C ASP A 149 31.78 -15.07 -22.02
N GLU A 150 30.47 -15.19 -22.20
CA GLU A 150 29.52 -14.15 -21.80
C GLU A 150 29.42 -14.01 -20.28
N LEU A 151 29.55 -15.11 -19.53
CA LEU A 151 29.64 -15.08 -18.07
C LEU A 151 30.86 -14.27 -17.60
N LEU A 152 32.04 -14.54 -18.17
CA LEU A 152 33.26 -13.79 -17.84
C LEU A 152 33.12 -12.32 -18.24
N ARG A 153 32.56 -12.01 -19.42
CA ARG A 153 32.28 -10.63 -19.84
C ARG A 153 31.34 -9.92 -18.88
N ALA A 154 30.23 -10.55 -18.49
CA ALA A 154 29.27 -9.99 -17.55
C ALA A 154 29.87 -9.80 -16.15
N ALA A 155 30.71 -10.72 -15.69
CA ALA A 155 31.43 -10.59 -14.41
C ALA A 155 32.39 -9.39 -14.42
N LYS A 156 33.17 -9.19 -15.51
CA LYS A 156 34.02 -7.98 -15.65
C LYS A 156 33.20 -6.70 -15.64
N LYS A 157 32.06 -6.68 -16.34
CA LYS A 157 31.16 -5.52 -16.33
C LYS A 157 30.63 -5.22 -14.92
N CYS A 158 30.26 -6.25 -14.15
CA CYS A 158 29.90 -6.08 -12.74
C CYS A 158 31.05 -5.44 -11.93
N ILE A 159 32.28 -5.95 -12.08
CA ILE A 159 33.48 -5.39 -11.44
C ILE A 159 33.69 -3.92 -11.85
N ALA A 160 33.53 -3.59 -13.13
CA ALA A 160 33.66 -2.24 -13.65
C ALA A 160 32.57 -1.31 -13.09
N SER A 161 31.36 -1.81 -12.83
CA SER A 161 30.24 -1.01 -12.31
C SER A 161 30.51 -0.39 -10.93
N MET A 162 31.46 -0.92 -10.15
CA MET A 162 31.93 -0.28 -8.91
C MET A 162 32.52 1.11 -9.16
N PHE A 163 33.00 1.36 -10.37
CA PHE A 163 33.60 2.63 -10.81
C PHE A 163 32.66 3.40 -11.74
N ASN A 164 31.36 3.12 -11.71
CA ASN A 164 30.36 4.03 -12.26
C ASN A 164 30.42 5.36 -11.51
N ASP A 165 30.17 6.47 -12.20
CA ASP A 165 30.38 7.83 -11.68
C ASP A 165 29.63 8.03 -10.36
N ARG A 166 28.40 7.51 -10.27
CA ARG A 166 27.57 7.47 -9.06
C ARG A 166 28.22 6.72 -7.89
N ALA A 167 28.82 5.57 -8.14
CA ALA A 167 29.44 4.74 -7.12
C ALA A 167 30.77 5.36 -6.61
N ILE A 168 31.47 6.12 -7.44
CA ILE A 168 32.65 6.90 -7.04
C ILE A 168 32.21 8.08 -6.17
N ALA A 169 31.30 8.92 -6.65
CA ALA A 169 30.81 10.10 -5.91
C ALA A 169 30.26 9.72 -4.52
N TYR A 170 29.48 8.63 -4.44
CA TYR A 170 28.92 8.16 -3.19
C TYR A 170 29.98 7.71 -2.17
N ARG A 171 31.04 7.04 -2.62
CA ARG A 171 32.14 6.59 -1.74
C ARG A 171 32.94 7.76 -1.19
N GLU A 172 33.14 8.80 -1.99
CA GLU A 172 33.78 10.05 -1.55
C GLU A 172 32.91 10.78 -0.51
N GLU A 173 31.62 10.96 -0.79
CA GLU A 173 30.67 11.64 0.11
C GLU A 173 30.58 10.97 1.50
N LYS A 174 30.58 9.64 1.54
CA LYS A 174 30.51 8.86 2.79
C LYS A 174 31.85 8.67 3.49
N GLY A 175 32.95 9.22 2.94
CA GLY A 175 34.30 9.03 3.47
C GLY A 175 34.84 7.59 3.35
N PHE A 176 34.24 6.78 2.48
CA PHE A 176 34.67 5.41 2.20
C PHE A 176 35.81 5.32 1.19
N ALA A 177 36.24 6.44 0.59
CA ALA A 177 37.38 6.52 -0.33
C ALA A 177 38.67 5.89 0.22
N LYS A 178 38.87 5.95 1.54
CA LYS A 178 40.04 5.37 2.23
C LYS A 178 39.86 3.91 2.67
N ARG A 179 38.67 3.32 2.57
CA ARG A 179 38.39 1.92 2.94
C ARG A 179 38.53 1.00 1.73
N LYS A 180 39.08 -0.20 1.93
CA LYS A 180 39.14 -1.25 0.92
C LYS A 180 37.75 -1.84 0.68
N VAL A 181 36.95 -1.21 -0.19
CA VAL A 181 35.65 -1.74 -0.62
C VAL A 181 35.90 -2.76 -1.73
N ALA A 182 35.42 -3.99 -1.54
CA ALA A 182 35.48 -5.06 -2.53
C ALA A 182 34.10 -5.37 -3.11
N LEU A 183 34.08 -5.92 -4.32
CA LEU A 183 32.88 -6.41 -4.99
C LEU A 183 32.93 -7.93 -5.03
N SER A 184 31.78 -8.55 -4.84
CA SER A 184 31.55 -9.94 -5.20
C SER A 184 30.50 -10.01 -6.30
N VAL A 185 30.59 -11.03 -7.15
CA VAL A 185 29.69 -11.23 -8.29
C VAL A 185 28.89 -12.49 -8.06
N GLY A 186 27.57 -12.35 -7.91
CA GLY A 186 26.64 -13.48 -7.81
C GLY A 186 26.27 -14.00 -9.19
N VAL A 187 26.44 -15.30 -9.40
CA VAL A 187 26.02 -16.03 -10.59
C VAL A 187 24.88 -16.94 -10.17
N GLN A 188 23.65 -16.58 -10.52
CA GLN A 188 22.44 -17.29 -10.10
C GLN A 188 21.68 -17.82 -11.30
N LYS A 189 21.15 -19.04 -11.21
CA LYS A 189 20.26 -19.59 -12.25
C LYS A 189 19.07 -18.66 -12.48
N MET A 190 18.81 -18.31 -13.74
CA MET A 190 17.62 -17.54 -14.11
C MET A 190 16.34 -18.37 -13.94
N VAL A 191 15.30 -17.71 -13.43
CA VAL A 191 13.92 -18.19 -13.42
C VAL A 191 13.22 -17.67 -14.68
N ARG A 192 12.48 -18.51 -15.39
CA ARG A 192 11.83 -18.18 -16.68
C ARG A 192 10.57 -17.33 -16.53
N SER A 193 10.65 -16.24 -15.76
CA SER A 193 9.54 -15.31 -15.55
C SER A 193 9.23 -14.45 -16.77
N ASP A 194 10.12 -14.42 -17.77
CA ASP A 194 9.86 -13.86 -19.10
C ASP A 194 8.60 -14.46 -19.76
N LEU A 195 8.32 -15.73 -19.44
CA LEU A 195 7.16 -16.49 -19.91
C LEU A 195 5.94 -16.38 -18.97
N ALA A 196 6.13 -15.92 -17.72
CA ALA A 196 5.11 -15.83 -16.69
C ALA A 196 5.10 -14.46 -16.01
N SER A 197 5.41 -14.40 -14.72
CA SER A 197 5.29 -13.21 -13.88
C SER A 197 6.41 -13.12 -12.84
N SER A 198 6.65 -11.90 -12.37
CA SER A 198 7.60 -11.60 -11.31
C SER A 198 7.14 -10.37 -10.55
N GLY A 199 7.81 -10.07 -9.45
CA GLY A 199 7.38 -8.96 -8.61
C GLY A 199 8.28 -8.69 -7.44
N VAL A 200 7.82 -7.75 -6.63
CA VAL A 200 8.40 -7.41 -5.33
C VAL A 200 7.33 -7.58 -4.27
N MET A 201 7.71 -7.94 -3.06
CA MET A 201 6.82 -7.99 -1.92
C MET A 201 7.50 -7.45 -0.67
N PHE A 202 6.71 -6.76 0.14
CA PHE A 202 7.14 -6.15 1.38
C PHE A 202 6.37 -6.78 2.53
N THR A 203 7.04 -7.04 3.65
CA THR A 203 6.40 -7.59 4.85
C THR A 203 5.77 -6.49 5.71
N LEU A 204 5.37 -5.38 5.12
CA LEU A 204 4.55 -4.33 5.73
C LEU A 204 3.92 -3.49 4.61
N ASP A 205 2.99 -2.61 4.97
CA ASP A 205 2.57 -1.56 4.06
C ASP A 205 3.65 -0.47 3.97
N THR A 206 4.32 -0.38 2.82
CA THR A 206 5.42 0.59 2.61
C THR A 206 4.98 2.06 2.71
N GLU A 207 3.69 2.36 2.59
CA GLU A 207 3.17 3.72 2.70
C GLU A 207 3.04 4.16 4.15
N THR A 208 2.34 3.39 4.97
CA THR A 208 2.01 3.76 6.35
C THR A 208 2.93 3.13 7.39
N GLY A 209 3.66 2.08 7.04
CA GLY A 209 4.43 1.24 7.96
C GLY A 209 3.57 0.17 8.66
N PHE A 210 2.33 -0.05 8.24
CA PHE A 210 1.44 -1.01 8.89
C PHE A 210 1.98 -2.44 8.79
N ALA A 211 2.39 -3.00 9.92
CA ALA A 211 3.21 -4.20 10.01
C ALA A 211 2.43 -5.51 9.78
N ASN A 212 1.11 -5.51 9.89
CA ASN A 212 0.31 -6.75 9.90
C ASN A 212 -0.11 -7.21 8.49
N VAL A 213 0.48 -6.66 7.43
CA VAL A 213 0.19 -7.05 6.04
C VAL A 213 1.46 -7.42 5.28
N VAL A 214 1.30 -8.27 4.27
CA VAL A 214 2.27 -8.44 3.18
C VAL A 214 1.71 -7.69 1.97
N LEU A 215 2.47 -6.73 1.46
CA LEU A 215 2.19 -6.05 0.20
C LEU A 215 2.89 -6.80 -0.92
N ILE A 216 2.14 -7.34 -1.89
CA ILE A 216 2.69 -8.05 -3.05
C ILE A 216 2.38 -7.22 -4.30
N ASN A 217 3.42 -6.88 -5.05
CA ASN A 217 3.27 -6.23 -6.35
C ASN A 217 3.72 -7.17 -7.46
N ALA A 218 2.89 -7.34 -8.50
CA ALA A 218 3.11 -8.31 -9.56
C ALA A 218 3.04 -7.71 -10.97
N ILE A 219 3.94 -8.13 -11.85
CA ILE A 219 3.94 -7.83 -13.30
C ILE A 219 4.16 -9.09 -14.13
N PHE A 220 3.88 -9.01 -15.42
CA PHE A 220 4.31 -10.04 -16.38
C PHE A 220 5.76 -9.82 -16.81
N GLY A 221 6.48 -10.90 -17.08
CA GLY A 221 7.88 -10.86 -17.53
C GLY A 221 8.90 -10.80 -16.39
N LEU A 222 10.12 -10.38 -16.72
CA LEU A 222 11.22 -10.20 -15.75
C LEU A 222 11.01 -8.99 -14.84
N GLY A 223 11.48 -9.09 -13.58
CA GLY A 223 11.17 -8.15 -12.50
C GLY A 223 11.87 -6.80 -12.56
N GLU A 224 12.79 -6.61 -13.51
CA GLU A 224 13.58 -5.38 -13.59
C GLU A 224 12.72 -4.12 -13.82
N LEU A 225 11.62 -4.24 -14.58
CA LEU A 225 10.74 -3.10 -14.85
C LEU A 225 9.97 -2.62 -13.62
N ILE A 226 9.62 -3.52 -12.69
CA ILE A 226 8.94 -3.15 -11.45
C ILE A 226 9.92 -2.55 -10.46
N VAL A 227 11.12 -3.11 -10.32
CA VAL A 227 12.19 -2.55 -9.46
C VAL A 227 12.58 -1.14 -9.92
N LYS A 228 12.60 -0.89 -11.24
CA LYS A 228 12.86 0.44 -11.81
C LYS A 228 11.63 1.37 -11.84
N GLY A 229 10.46 0.92 -11.38
CA GLY A 229 9.24 1.74 -11.34
C GLY A 229 8.64 2.10 -12.71
N ARG A 230 8.98 1.37 -13.77
CA ARG A 230 8.59 1.67 -15.17
C ARG A 230 7.21 1.11 -15.55
N VAL A 231 6.62 0.29 -14.70
CA VAL A 231 5.32 -0.36 -14.93
C VAL A 231 4.47 -0.24 -13.68
N THR A 232 3.18 0.06 -13.85
CA THR A 232 2.18 -0.03 -12.76
C THR A 232 1.80 -1.50 -12.54
N PRO A 233 2.19 -2.10 -11.40
CA PRO A 233 1.95 -3.51 -11.11
C PRO A 233 0.51 -3.75 -10.61
N ASP A 234 0.11 -5.02 -10.58
CA ASP A 234 -0.98 -5.44 -9.69
C ASP A 234 -0.54 -5.21 -8.24
N GLU A 235 -1.44 -4.75 -7.39
CA GLU A 235 -1.18 -4.46 -5.99
C GLU A 235 -2.10 -5.30 -5.10
N ILE A 236 -1.53 -6.11 -4.22
CA ILE A 236 -2.25 -7.08 -3.40
C ILE A 236 -1.82 -6.95 -1.94
N PHE A 237 -2.78 -6.92 -1.03
CA PHE A 237 -2.53 -6.97 0.42
C PHE A 237 -3.01 -8.30 1.00
N VAL A 238 -2.13 -8.96 1.76
CA VAL A 238 -2.45 -10.19 2.50
C VAL A 238 -2.29 -9.94 4.00
N PHE A 239 -3.33 -10.22 4.78
CA PHE A 239 -3.33 -9.96 6.22
C PHE A 239 -2.64 -11.10 7.00
N LYS A 240 -1.51 -10.80 7.64
CA LYS A 240 -0.67 -11.82 8.30
C LYS A 240 -1.39 -12.55 9.45
N PRO A 241 -2.11 -11.88 10.37
CA PRO A 241 -2.69 -12.54 11.54
C PRO A 241 -3.69 -13.65 11.19
N THR A 242 -4.53 -13.46 10.17
CA THR A 242 -5.49 -14.49 9.74
C THR A 242 -4.88 -15.47 8.74
N LEU A 243 -3.88 -15.05 7.94
CA LEU A 243 -3.08 -15.98 7.12
C LEU A 243 -2.42 -17.05 7.99
N LYS A 244 -1.84 -16.67 9.13
CA LYS A 244 -1.22 -17.59 10.11
C LYS A 244 -2.22 -18.55 10.74
N LYS A 245 -3.51 -18.20 10.75
CA LYS A 245 -4.61 -19.06 11.20
C LYS A 245 -5.20 -19.94 10.08
N GLY A 246 -4.64 -19.89 8.87
CA GLY A 246 -5.06 -20.72 7.73
C GLY A 246 -6.16 -20.11 6.84
N TYR A 247 -6.57 -18.86 7.07
CA TYR A 247 -7.55 -18.18 6.22
C TYR A 247 -6.95 -17.74 4.88
N LYS A 248 -7.79 -17.59 3.86
CA LYS A 248 -7.42 -17.02 2.55
C LYS A 248 -7.38 -15.50 2.63
N ALA A 249 -6.44 -14.96 3.41
CA ALA A 249 -6.40 -13.58 3.89
C ALA A 249 -6.01 -12.51 2.84
N ILE A 250 -6.43 -12.65 1.58
CA ILE A 250 -6.24 -11.63 0.54
C ILE A 250 -7.28 -10.54 0.74
N ILE A 251 -6.93 -9.50 1.49
CA ILE A 251 -7.88 -8.46 1.93
C ILE A 251 -8.10 -7.37 0.89
N THR A 252 -7.18 -7.20 -0.08
CA THR A 252 -7.32 -6.22 -1.16
C THR A 252 -6.56 -6.70 -2.39
N LYS A 253 -7.14 -6.53 -3.57
CA LYS A 253 -6.55 -6.96 -4.83
C LYS A 253 -6.90 -6.00 -5.96
N ASN A 254 -5.93 -5.16 -6.33
CA ASN A 254 -6.07 -4.07 -7.30
C ASN A 254 -5.31 -4.38 -8.60
N LEU A 255 -6.01 -4.28 -9.73
CA LEU A 255 -5.44 -4.58 -11.04
C LEU A 255 -4.54 -3.44 -11.54
N GLY A 256 -3.30 -3.79 -11.88
CA GLY A 256 -2.33 -2.91 -12.52
C GLY A 256 -2.52 -2.81 -14.03
N ARG A 257 -2.09 -1.69 -14.62
CA ARG A 257 -2.16 -1.48 -16.08
C ARG A 257 -1.26 -2.44 -16.86
N LYS A 258 -0.09 -2.81 -16.30
CA LYS A 258 0.84 -3.81 -16.86
C LYS A 258 1.10 -3.69 -18.38
N LYS A 259 1.27 -2.47 -18.90
CA LYS A 259 1.33 -2.21 -20.36
C LYS A 259 2.53 -2.85 -21.07
N ARG A 260 3.65 -3.01 -20.37
CA ARG A 260 4.93 -3.47 -20.91
C ARG A 260 5.50 -4.59 -20.03
N LYS A 261 6.29 -5.47 -20.64
CA LYS A 261 7.02 -6.55 -19.95
C LYS A 261 8.40 -6.74 -20.55
N LEU A 262 9.33 -7.22 -19.74
CA LEU A 262 10.69 -7.57 -20.17
C LEU A 262 10.78 -9.08 -20.43
N VAL A 263 11.33 -9.46 -21.59
CA VAL A 263 11.46 -10.85 -22.03
C VAL A 263 12.86 -11.14 -22.58
N TYR A 264 13.18 -12.41 -22.82
CA TYR A 264 14.48 -12.78 -23.41
C TYR A 264 14.60 -12.26 -24.84
N SER A 265 15.81 -11.85 -25.20
CA SER A 265 16.19 -11.53 -26.57
C SER A 265 16.80 -12.76 -27.24
N ASN A 266 16.55 -12.92 -28.54
CA ASN A 266 17.14 -13.99 -29.35
C ASN A 266 18.65 -13.79 -29.57
N ARG A 267 19.17 -12.57 -29.34
CA ARG A 267 20.60 -12.22 -29.49
C ARG A 267 21.37 -12.22 -28.15
N GLY A 268 20.80 -12.83 -27.10
CA GLY A 268 21.29 -12.70 -25.73
C GLY A 268 20.76 -11.45 -25.03
N GLY A 269 20.71 -11.47 -23.69
CA GLY A 269 20.13 -10.40 -22.88
C GLY A 269 18.60 -10.33 -22.95
N THR A 270 18.04 -9.14 -22.80
CA THR A 270 16.59 -8.90 -22.66
C THR A 270 16.07 -7.84 -23.61
N LYS A 271 14.79 -7.91 -23.96
CA LYS A 271 14.07 -6.89 -24.74
C LYS A 271 12.73 -6.57 -24.11
N GLU A 272 12.30 -5.32 -24.23
CA GLU A 272 11.01 -4.86 -23.74
C GLU A 272 9.94 -5.00 -24.82
N VAL A 273 8.77 -5.54 -24.45
CA VAL A 273 7.65 -5.77 -25.36
C VAL A 273 6.32 -5.34 -24.71
N ASN A 274 5.32 -5.06 -25.54
CA ASN A 274 3.98 -4.75 -25.05
C ASN A 274 3.27 -6.01 -24.53
N VAL A 275 2.48 -5.86 -23.48
CA VAL A 275 1.57 -6.91 -22.99
C VAL A 275 0.28 -6.86 -23.81
N SER A 276 -0.27 -8.00 -24.21
CA SER A 276 -1.53 -8.04 -24.95
C SER A 276 -2.69 -7.48 -24.12
N GLY A 277 -3.67 -6.83 -24.77
CA GLY A 277 -4.81 -6.21 -24.07
C GLY A 277 -5.55 -7.17 -23.14
N LYS A 278 -5.76 -8.42 -23.57
CA LYS A 278 -6.39 -9.47 -22.73
C LYS A 278 -5.61 -9.75 -21.44
N LYS A 279 -4.27 -9.77 -21.49
CA LYS A 279 -3.44 -10.00 -20.29
C LYS A 279 -3.39 -8.78 -19.37
N GLN A 280 -3.45 -7.56 -19.92
CA GLN A 280 -3.50 -6.33 -19.11
C GLN A 280 -4.74 -6.32 -18.19
N LEU A 281 -5.85 -6.90 -18.66
CA LEU A 281 -7.12 -7.05 -17.93
C LEU A 281 -7.17 -8.27 -16.99
N SER A 282 -6.03 -8.87 -16.67
CA SER A 282 -5.95 -10.04 -15.78
C SER A 282 -4.81 -9.88 -14.78
N PHE A 283 -4.97 -10.48 -13.60
CA PHE A 283 -3.92 -10.54 -12.59
C PHE A 283 -2.74 -11.42 -13.03
N ALA A 284 -1.53 -11.00 -12.67
CA ALA A 284 -0.29 -11.74 -12.94
C ALA A 284 -0.09 -12.97 -12.04
N LEU A 285 -0.89 -13.09 -10.96
CA LEU A 285 -0.85 -14.17 -9.99
C LEU A 285 -2.25 -14.75 -9.72
N SER A 286 -2.29 -16.05 -9.46
CA SER A 286 -3.46 -16.70 -8.88
C SER A 286 -3.53 -16.49 -7.36
N ASP A 287 -4.70 -16.70 -6.75
CA ASP A 287 -4.88 -16.52 -5.31
C ASP A 287 -4.03 -17.50 -4.48
N GLU A 288 -3.84 -18.74 -4.95
CA GLU A 288 -2.98 -19.71 -4.28
C GLU A 288 -1.50 -19.32 -4.34
N GLU A 289 -1.07 -18.73 -5.46
CA GLU A 289 0.29 -18.17 -5.60
C GLU A 289 0.51 -16.97 -4.67
N ILE A 290 -0.48 -16.07 -4.57
CA ILE A 290 -0.46 -14.93 -3.64
C ILE A 290 -0.30 -15.41 -2.19
N LEU A 291 -1.11 -16.39 -1.77
CA LEU A 291 -1.05 -16.93 -0.41
C LEU A 291 0.27 -17.67 -0.14
N LYS A 292 0.83 -18.38 -1.13
CA LYS A 292 2.14 -19.03 -1.02
C LYS A 292 3.26 -18.01 -0.85
N LEU A 293 3.29 -16.95 -1.66
CA LEU A 293 4.26 -15.86 -1.53
C LEU A 293 4.14 -15.17 -0.18
N ALA A 294 2.92 -14.88 0.29
CA ALA A 294 2.71 -14.24 1.59
C ALA A 294 3.20 -15.11 2.77
N ARG A 295 3.02 -16.43 2.70
CA ARG A 295 3.58 -17.37 3.69
C ARG A 295 5.10 -17.35 3.67
N TRP A 296 5.72 -17.36 2.49
CA TRP A 296 7.17 -17.24 2.35
C TRP A 296 7.69 -15.91 2.91
N ALA A 297 6.99 -14.79 2.63
CA ALA A 297 7.34 -13.48 3.17
C ALA A 297 7.33 -13.48 4.71
N CYS A 298 6.31 -14.08 5.34
CA CYS A 298 6.25 -14.22 6.79
C CYS A 298 7.39 -15.09 7.35
N LEU A 299 7.73 -16.21 6.69
CA LEU A 299 8.86 -17.07 7.11
C LEU A 299 10.21 -16.35 6.99
N ILE A 300 10.39 -15.55 5.95
CA ILE A 300 11.60 -14.74 5.71
C ILE A 300 11.71 -13.64 6.79
N GLU A 301 10.63 -12.91 7.06
CA GLU A 301 10.55 -11.93 8.14
C GLU A 301 10.86 -12.53 9.52
N GLU A 302 10.28 -13.69 9.84
CA GLU A 302 10.50 -14.39 11.10
C GLU A 302 11.96 -14.85 11.26
N HIS A 303 12.62 -15.23 10.15
CA HIS A 303 14.02 -15.61 10.15
C HIS A 303 14.95 -14.43 10.43
N TYR A 304 14.75 -13.31 9.73
CA TYR A 304 15.60 -12.11 9.86
C TYR A 304 15.21 -11.21 11.04
N LYS A 305 14.03 -11.38 11.63
CA LYS A 305 13.48 -10.59 12.75
C LYS A 305 13.35 -9.08 12.46
N THR A 306 13.34 -8.71 11.19
CA THR A 306 13.08 -7.34 10.72
C THR A 306 12.22 -7.41 9.47
N PHE A 307 11.55 -6.30 9.15
CA PHE A 307 10.75 -6.20 7.94
C PHE A 307 11.63 -6.37 6.69
N GLN A 308 11.07 -6.94 5.62
CA GLN A 308 11.80 -7.37 4.45
C GLN A 308 11.21 -6.78 3.18
N ASP A 309 12.10 -6.40 2.27
CA ASP A 309 11.88 -6.15 0.84
C ASP A 309 12.38 -7.38 0.07
N ILE A 310 11.48 -8.06 -0.64
CA ILE A 310 11.71 -9.39 -1.22
C ILE A 310 11.35 -9.36 -2.70
N GLU A 311 12.28 -9.80 -3.54
CA GLU A 311 12.03 -10.01 -4.97
C GLU A 311 11.68 -11.47 -5.25
N TRP A 312 10.69 -11.70 -6.11
CA TRP A 312 10.23 -13.05 -6.47
C TRP A 312 9.99 -13.20 -7.97
N ALA A 313 10.05 -14.43 -8.45
CA ALA A 313 9.83 -14.79 -9.84
C ALA A 313 9.06 -16.11 -9.94
N LYS A 314 8.13 -16.19 -10.91
CA LYS A 314 7.44 -17.42 -11.30
C LYS A 314 8.08 -17.99 -12.55
N ASP A 315 8.47 -19.25 -12.53
CA ASP A 315 8.99 -19.92 -13.71
C ASP A 315 7.84 -20.27 -14.66
N GLY A 316 7.89 -19.80 -15.91
CA GLY A 316 6.85 -20.10 -16.88
C GLY A 316 6.93 -21.47 -17.54
N LYS A 317 7.99 -22.26 -17.29
CA LYS A 317 8.08 -23.65 -17.73
C LYS A 317 7.57 -24.61 -16.65
N THR A 318 8.00 -24.44 -15.41
CA THR A 318 7.60 -25.35 -14.30
C THR A 318 6.35 -24.88 -13.57
N GLY A 319 6.00 -23.59 -13.65
CA GLY A 319 4.92 -22.98 -12.88
C GLY A 319 5.29 -22.66 -11.43
N GLU A 320 6.50 -22.99 -11.00
CA GLU A 320 6.95 -22.82 -9.62
C GLU A 320 7.33 -21.37 -9.31
N LEU A 321 7.19 -21.00 -8.03
CA LEU A 321 7.62 -19.70 -7.50
C LEU A 321 9.02 -19.82 -6.91
N PHE A 322 9.76 -18.71 -6.96
CA PHE A 322 11.11 -18.59 -6.42
C PHE A 322 11.32 -17.22 -5.78
N ILE A 323 12.05 -17.17 -4.68
CA ILE A 323 12.59 -15.94 -4.10
C ILE A 323 13.97 -15.70 -4.71
N VAL A 324 14.15 -14.54 -5.35
CA VAL A 324 15.39 -14.21 -6.07
C VAL A 324 16.26 -13.21 -5.31
N GLN A 325 15.70 -12.49 -4.33
CA GLN A 325 16.45 -11.61 -3.43
C GLN A 325 15.60 -11.30 -2.19
N ALA A 326 16.25 -11.04 -1.05
CA ALA A 326 15.62 -10.45 0.13
C ALA A 326 16.62 -9.54 0.83
N ARG A 327 16.13 -8.45 1.42
CA ARG A 327 16.90 -7.50 2.23
C ARG A 327 16.00 -6.82 3.25
N PRO A 328 16.57 -6.25 4.34
CA PRO A 328 15.79 -5.44 5.28
C PRO A 328 15.08 -4.26 4.62
N GLU A 329 13.84 -3.99 5.04
CA GLU A 329 13.10 -2.77 4.75
C GLU A 329 13.53 -1.70 5.76
N THR A 330 14.07 -0.57 5.28
CA THR A 330 14.77 0.42 6.14
C THR A 330 14.01 1.73 6.31
N VAL A 331 12.90 1.96 5.61
CA VAL A 331 12.13 3.21 5.66
C VAL A 331 11.39 3.35 6.98
N HIS A 332 10.83 2.25 7.50
CA HIS A 332 10.05 2.24 8.74
C HIS A 332 10.81 1.64 9.93
N GLU A 333 12.02 1.12 9.70
CA GLU A 333 12.89 0.60 10.74
C GLU A 333 13.29 1.72 11.73
N GLY A 334 13.02 1.52 13.03
CA GLY A 334 13.33 2.49 14.09
C GLY A 334 12.33 3.63 14.30
N LYS A 335 11.28 3.78 13.46
CA LYS A 335 10.20 4.76 13.69
C LYS A 335 9.19 4.27 14.73
N LYS A 336 9.59 4.18 16.00
CA LYS A 336 8.61 4.31 17.08
C LYS A 336 8.20 5.78 17.11
N ALA A 337 7.15 6.12 16.37
CA ALA A 337 6.63 7.47 16.36
C ALA A 337 6.01 7.77 17.74
N ASN A 338 6.83 8.27 18.67
CA ASN A 338 6.34 8.87 19.91
C ASN A 338 5.46 10.09 19.61
N PHE A 339 5.57 10.65 18.41
CA PHE A 339 4.85 11.83 17.98
C PHE A 339 4.06 11.59 16.69
N TYR A 340 2.81 12.05 16.66
CA TYR A 340 2.00 12.14 15.45
C TYR A 340 2.00 13.59 14.96
N GLU A 341 2.34 13.81 13.68
CA GLU A 341 2.33 15.12 13.03
C GLU A 341 1.15 15.21 12.04
N GLU A 342 0.23 16.12 12.32
CA GLU A 342 -0.94 16.44 11.49
C GLU A 342 -0.65 17.72 10.69
N TYR A 343 -0.63 17.60 9.36
CA TYR A 343 -0.49 18.73 8.44
C TYR A 343 -1.89 19.21 8.04
N VAL A 344 -2.27 20.43 8.43
CA VAL A 344 -3.58 21.02 8.12
C VAL A 344 -3.40 22.17 7.15
N ILE A 345 -3.89 22.01 5.93
CA ILE A 345 -3.84 23.03 4.87
C ILE A 345 -5.11 23.89 4.86
N ASP A 346 -4.97 25.20 4.70
CA ASP A 346 -6.08 26.15 4.50
C ASP A 346 -6.22 26.45 3.00
N ALA A 347 -6.67 25.46 2.23
CA ALA A 347 -6.84 25.59 0.78
C ALA A 347 -8.24 26.12 0.43
N LYS A 348 -8.29 27.33 -0.14
CA LYS A 348 -9.53 27.99 -0.60
C LYS A 348 -9.74 27.92 -2.12
N THR A 349 -8.86 27.21 -2.82
CA THR A 349 -8.80 27.14 -4.28
C THR A 349 -8.76 25.69 -4.73
N GLU A 350 -9.34 25.39 -5.89
CA GLU A 350 -9.25 24.08 -6.55
C GLU A 350 -7.77 23.69 -6.86
N PRO A 351 -7.42 22.38 -6.81
CA PRO A 351 -6.10 21.91 -7.19
C PRO A 351 -5.88 22.00 -8.71
N LEU A 352 -4.66 22.38 -9.13
CA LEU A 352 -4.24 22.40 -10.55
C LEU A 352 -4.14 20.99 -11.14
N LEU A 353 -3.67 20.06 -10.31
CA LEU A 353 -3.52 18.67 -10.67
C LEU A 353 -3.64 17.78 -9.43
N GLU A 354 -3.80 16.51 -9.70
CA GLU A 354 -3.84 15.47 -8.69
C GLU A 354 -3.05 14.25 -9.15
N GLY A 355 -2.67 13.43 -8.19
CA GLY A 355 -2.02 12.16 -8.44
C GLY A 355 -2.00 11.32 -7.16
N ILE A 356 -1.12 10.34 -7.13
CA ILE A 356 -0.95 9.44 -5.99
C ILE A 356 -0.01 10.12 -4.99
N ALA A 357 -0.52 10.44 -3.79
CA ALA A 357 0.29 10.99 -2.70
C ALA A 357 1.28 9.95 -2.17
N ILE A 358 2.48 10.41 -1.85
CA ILE A 358 3.55 9.64 -1.21
C ILE A 358 3.96 10.40 0.06
N GLY A 359 3.68 9.77 1.21
CA GLY A 359 3.82 10.40 2.53
C GLY A 359 2.62 11.28 2.87
N ASN A 360 2.69 11.97 4.01
CA ASN A 360 1.58 12.75 4.59
C ASN A 360 1.93 14.25 4.81
N LYS A 361 3.02 14.71 4.19
CA LYS A 361 3.56 16.06 4.40
C LYS A 361 3.08 17.03 3.32
N ILE A 362 3.32 18.31 3.56
CA ILE A 362 3.10 19.38 2.59
C ILE A 362 4.46 20.00 2.24
N GLY A 363 4.72 20.17 0.94
CA GLY A 363 5.91 20.83 0.43
C GLY A 363 5.56 22.06 -0.40
N GLN A 364 6.43 23.07 -0.41
CA GLN A 364 6.17 24.34 -1.10
C GLN A 364 7.43 24.88 -1.75
N GLY A 365 7.30 25.38 -2.99
CA GLY A 365 8.43 25.92 -3.73
C GLY A 365 8.08 26.32 -5.15
N ARG A 366 9.08 26.83 -5.88
CA ARG A 366 8.92 27.13 -7.31
C ARG A 366 9.01 25.84 -8.11
N ALA A 367 8.09 25.66 -9.03
CA ALA A 367 8.05 24.60 -10.02
C ALA A 367 9.32 24.63 -10.88
N ARG A 368 10.02 23.50 -10.99
CA ARG A 368 11.09 23.29 -11.96
C ARG A 368 10.80 22.05 -12.78
N ILE A 369 10.40 22.25 -14.03
CA ILE A 369 10.18 21.16 -14.98
C ILE A 369 11.52 20.79 -15.59
N ILE A 370 12.02 19.60 -15.25
CA ILE A 370 13.27 19.06 -15.77
C ILE A 370 12.92 17.71 -16.39
N MET A 371 13.16 17.57 -17.70
CA MET A 371 12.86 16.33 -18.45
C MET A 371 14.08 15.43 -18.63
N ASN A 372 15.27 15.98 -18.45
CA ASN A 372 16.54 15.27 -18.57
C ASN A 372 17.50 15.80 -17.50
N PHE A 373 18.19 14.88 -16.82
CA PHE A 373 19.12 15.19 -15.75
C PHE A 373 20.25 16.13 -16.18
N SER A 374 20.60 16.18 -17.47
CA SER A 374 21.60 17.15 -17.99
C SER A 374 21.25 18.63 -17.72
N LYS A 375 20.00 18.94 -17.33
CA LYS A 375 19.56 20.28 -16.93
C LYS A 375 19.48 20.49 -15.40
N ALA A 376 20.04 19.56 -14.61
CA ALA A 376 20.06 19.57 -13.15
C ALA A 376 20.60 20.86 -12.53
N ASN A 377 21.59 21.49 -13.17
CA ASN A 377 22.26 22.69 -12.68
C ASN A 377 21.32 23.90 -12.48
N SER A 378 20.13 23.86 -13.09
CA SER A 378 19.11 24.91 -12.94
C SER A 378 18.22 24.76 -11.70
N PHE A 379 18.35 23.66 -10.95
CA PHE A 379 17.50 23.35 -9.80
C PHE A 379 18.06 23.95 -8.51
N GLN A 380 17.22 24.61 -7.72
CA GLN A 380 17.61 25.23 -6.45
C GLN A 380 17.02 24.49 -5.25
N LYS A 381 17.69 24.58 -4.10
CA LYS A 381 17.17 24.02 -2.85
C LYS A 381 15.83 24.67 -2.49
N GLY A 382 14.83 23.84 -2.21
CA GLY A 382 13.47 24.26 -1.91
C GLY A 382 12.54 24.35 -3.13
N ASP A 383 13.03 24.10 -4.35
CA ASP A 383 12.16 24.02 -5.54
C ASP A 383 11.30 22.75 -5.52
N VAL A 384 10.18 22.78 -6.26
CA VAL A 384 9.33 21.62 -6.51
C VAL A 384 9.78 20.98 -7.83
N LEU A 385 10.31 19.76 -7.75
CA LEU A 385 10.75 19.00 -8.93
C LEU A 385 9.55 18.47 -9.70
N ILE A 386 9.45 18.78 -10.98
CA ILE A 386 8.44 18.24 -11.89
C ILE A 386 9.15 17.52 -13.03
N THR A 387 8.85 16.24 -13.24
CA THR A 387 9.44 15.44 -14.32
C THR A 387 8.48 14.35 -14.79
N ARG A 388 8.79 13.68 -15.89
CA ARG A 388 7.98 12.54 -16.36
C ARG A 388 8.11 11.35 -15.42
N MET A 389 9.34 11.00 -15.06
CA MET A 389 9.71 9.90 -14.19
C MET A 389 11.11 10.20 -13.65
N THR A 390 11.40 9.77 -12.43
CA THR A 390 12.77 9.82 -11.89
C THR A 390 13.44 8.45 -12.02
N ASP A 391 14.74 8.46 -12.19
CA ASP A 391 15.62 7.31 -12.02
C ASP A 391 16.69 7.66 -10.97
N PRO A 392 17.62 6.73 -10.63
CA PRO A 392 18.56 6.96 -9.56
C PRO A 392 19.53 8.13 -9.74
N ASP A 393 19.69 8.68 -10.93
CA ASP A 393 20.53 9.86 -11.16
C ASP A 393 19.89 11.11 -10.54
N TRP A 394 18.57 11.13 -10.34
CA TRP A 394 17.82 12.27 -9.81
C TRP A 394 17.95 12.46 -8.29
N VAL A 395 18.48 11.47 -7.56
CA VAL A 395 18.55 11.46 -6.10
C VAL A 395 19.20 12.74 -5.50
N PRO A 396 20.32 13.28 -6.05
CA PRO A 396 20.90 14.53 -5.55
C PRO A 396 19.92 15.71 -5.61
N ILE A 397 19.14 15.81 -6.70
CA ILE A 397 18.13 16.87 -6.87
C ILE A 397 16.95 16.63 -5.93
N MET A 398 16.50 15.39 -5.80
CA MET A 398 15.39 15.02 -4.91
C MET A 398 15.68 15.39 -3.45
N ARG A 399 16.94 15.32 -3.00
CA ARG A 399 17.36 15.78 -1.65
C ARG A 399 17.23 17.28 -1.45
N LEU A 400 17.34 18.06 -2.54
CA LEU A 400 17.22 19.51 -2.51
C LEU A 400 15.77 19.97 -2.63
N ALA A 401 14.89 19.13 -3.18
CA ALA A 401 13.50 19.48 -3.47
C ALA A 401 12.66 19.64 -2.20
N SER A 402 11.72 20.60 -2.23
CA SER A 402 10.68 20.73 -1.20
C SER A 402 9.52 19.78 -1.43
N ALA A 403 9.29 19.40 -2.68
CA ALA A 403 8.33 18.37 -3.10
C ALA A 403 8.68 17.84 -4.50
N ILE A 404 8.14 16.68 -4.85
CA ILE A 404 8.38 16.02 -6.14
C ILE A 404 7.04 15.67 -6.82
N VAL A 405 6.92 15.92 -8.12
CA VAL A 405 5.73 15.64 -8.92
C VAL A 405 6.13 14.89 -10.19
N THR A 406 5.57 13.69 -10.41
CA THR A 406 5.85 12.90 -11.63
C THR A 406 4.60 12.51 -12.41
N ASP A 407 4.69 12.54 -13.74
CA ASP A 407 3.60 12.09 -14.62
C ASP A 407 3.35 10.59 -14.53
N GLU A 408 4.44 9.82 -14.42
CA GLU A 408 4.44 8.37 -14.39
C GLU A 408 4.91 7.84 -13.03
N GLY A 409 4.59 6.59 -12.75
CA GLY A 409 4.94 5.90 -11.50
C GLY A 409 3.74 5.61 -10.61
N GLY A 410 3.82 4.48 -9.90
CA GLY A 410 2.91 4.14 -8.80
C GLY A 410 3.63 4.26 -7.45
N LYS A 411 3.01 3.75 -6.39
CA LYS A 411 3.55 3.80 -5.01
C LYS A 411 4.90 3.10 -4.83
N THR A 412 5.29 2.22 -5.75
CA THR A 412 6.59 1.53 -5.78
C THR A 412 7.56 2.12 -6.79
N ALA A 413 7.22 3.23 -7.45
CA ALA A 413 8.14 3.85 -8.39
C ALA A 413 9.37 4.40 -7.68
N HIS A 414 10.46 4.57 -8.43
CA HIS A 414 11.70 5.15 -7.91
C HIS A 414 11.45 6.48 -7.18
N ALA A 415 10.64 7.36 -7.77
CA ALA A 415 10.24 8.64 -7.16
C ALA A 415 9.60 8.42 -5.79
N ALA A 416 8.68 7.46 -5.67
CA ALA A 416 7.96 7.16 -4.45
C ALA A 416 8.88 6.57 -3.36
N ILE A 417 9.70 5.59 -3.70
CA ILE A 417 10.62 4.94 -2.74
C ILE A 417 11.60 5.95 -2.16
N VAL A 418 12.32 6.67 -3.03
CA VAL A 418 13.34 7.63 -2.60
C VAL A 418 12.72 8.82 -1.87
N SER A 419 11.55 9.30 -2.28
CA SER A 419 10.88 10.41 -1.58
C SER A 419 10.52 10.02 -0.13
N ARG A 420 10.10 8.76 0.11
CA ARG A 420 9.86 8.25 1.47
C ARG A 420 11.15 8.19 2.30
N GLU A 421 12.23 7.66 1.74
CA GLU A 421 13.54 7.60 2.40
C GLU A 421 14.05 8.99 2.79
N LEU A 422 13.85 9.98 1.91
CA LEU A 422 14.29 11.36 2.12
C LEU A 422 13.31 12.18 2.97
N GLY A 423 12.10 11.68 3.22
CA GLY A 423 11.04 12.41 3.93
C GLY A 423 10.50 13.62 3.17
N VAL A 424 10.63 13.63 1.84
CA VAL A 424 10.15 14.69 0.93
C VAL A 424 8.76 14.29 0.42
N PRO A 425 7.73 15.16 0.49
CA PRO A 425 6.41 14.85 -0.05
C PRO A 425 6.47 14.70 -1.57
N ALA A 426 5.80 13.68 -2.09
CA ALA A 426 5.75 13.47 -3.53
C ALA A 426 4.36 13.08 -4.05
N ILE A 427 4.07 13.48 -5.28
CA ILE A 427 2.87 13.08 -6.02
C ILE A 427 3.32 12.40 -7.30
N VAL A 428 2.98 11.13 -7.46
CA VAL A 428 3.35 10.33 -8.65
C VAL A 428 2.13 9.98 -9.48
N GLY A 429 2.32 9.69 -10.76
CA GLY A 429 1.23 9.22 -11.63
C GLY A 429 0.21 10.30 -11.99
N THR A 430 0.61 11.58 -12.06
CA THR A 430 -0.28 12.70 -12.39
C THR A 430 -0.73 12.71 -13.84
N GLN A 431 -0.11 11.86 -14.68
CA GLN A 431 -0.33 11.66 -16.11
C GLN A 431 0.05 12.86 -17.01
N ASN A 432 -0.14 14.09 -16.56
CA ASN A 432 0.09 15.30 -17.35
C ASN A 432 0.63 16.50 -16.54
N GLY A 433 1.23 16.28 -15.38
CA GLY A 433 1.86 17.32 -14.56
C GLY A 433 2.92 18.12 -15.31
N THR A 434 3.76 17.48 -16.13
CA THR A 434 4.77 18.17 -16.97
C THR A 434 4.18 19.07 -18.03
N LYS A 435 2.91 18.86 -18.40
CA LYS A 435 2.19 19.65 -19.41
C LYS A 435 1.33 20.74 -18.79
N LYS A 436 0.75 20.50 -17.61
CA LYS A 436 -0.17 21.42 -16.93
C LYS A 436 0.55 22.50 -16.12
N LEU A 437 1.71 22.17 -15.53
CA LEU A 437 2.48 23.10 -14.71
C LEU A 437 3.45 23.93 -15.56
N ARG A 438 3.96 25.03 -15.00
CA ARG A 438 4.97 25.88 -15.66
C ARG A 438 6.18 26.10 -14.76
N THR A 439 7.39 26.03 -15.33
CA THR A 439 8.62 26.37 -14.60
C THR A 439 8.56 27.81 -14.05
N GLY A 440 8.98 28.01 -12.81
CA GLY A 440 8.99 29.28 -12.09
C GLY A 440 7.72 29.56 -11.28
N GLN A 441 6.62 28.85 -11.56
CA GLN A 441 5.35 28.97 -10.86
C GLN A 441 5.48 28.54 -9.39
N MET A 442 5.00 29.34 -8.45
CA MET A 442 4.95 28.92 -7.04
C MET A 442 3.86 27.86 -6.86
N LEU A 443 4.16 26.77 -6.15
CA LEU A 443 3.25 25.66 -5.93
C LEU A 443 3.23 25.22 -4.46
N THR A 444 2.10 24.67 -4.03
CA THR A 444 1.96 23.91 -2.80
C THR A 444 1.56 22.49 -3.16
N VAL A 445 2.37 21.51 -2.73
CA VAL A 445 2.15 20.09 -2.95
C VAL A 445 1.67 19.48 -1.64
N ASP A 446 0.42 19.05 -1.62
CA ASP A 446 -0.26 18.50 -0.46
C ASP A 446 -0.43 16.98 -0.59
N CYS A 447 0.22 16.26 0.31
CA CYS A 447 0.08 14.81 0.48
C CYS A 447 -0.64 14.45 1.79
N SER A 448 -1.18 15.42 2.53
CA SER A 448 -1.75 15.18 3.87
C SER A 448 -3.09 14.44 3.87
N ASN A 449 -3.76 14.35 2.71
CA ASN A 449 -5.12 13.83 2.61
C ASN A 449 -5.20 12.44 1.96
N GLY A 450 -4.65 11.44 2.67
CA GLY A 450 -4.67 10.03 2.26
C GLY A 450 -3.89 9.78 0.96
N GLN A 451 -4.45 8.97 0.06
CA GLN A 451 -3.76 8.54 -1.17
C GLN A 451 -3.83 9.55 -2.32
N ARG A 452 -4.65 10.60 -2.21
CA ARG A 452 -4.87 11.59 -3.28
C ARG A 452 -4.04 12.83 -3.01
N GLY A 453 -2.92 12.94 -3.73
CA GLY A 453 -2.05 14.11 -3.68
C GLY A 453 -2.63 15.23 -4.52
N ARG A 454 -2.55 16.47 -4.02
CA ARG A 454 -3.05 17.67 -4.69
C ARG A 454 -1.95 18.69 -4.87
N VAL A 455 -1.92 19.33 -6.02
CA VAL A 455 -1.01 20.46 -6.26
C VAL A 455 -1.84 21.72 -6.45
N TYR A 456 -1.61 22.70 -5.59
CA TYR A 456 -2.29 23.98 -5.62
C TYR A 456 -1.40 25.09 -6.20
N PRO A 457 -2.01 26.10 -6.83
CA PRO A 457 -1.28 27.29 -7.25
C PRO A 457 -0.89 28.13 -6.03
N GLY A 458 0.34 28.66 -6.03
CA GLY A 458 0.81 29.57 -4.99
C GLY A 458 1.25 28.88 -3.70
N LYS A 459 1.54 29.71 -2.69
CA LYS A 459 1.99 29.28 -1.36
C LYS A 459 0.82 29.34 -0.39
N ILE A 460 0.20 28.20 -0.12
CA ILE A 460 -0.97 28.08 0.78
C ILE A 460 -0.51 27.96 2.23
N LYS A 461 -1.18 28.62 3.17
CA LYS A 461 -0.84 28.49 4.60
C LYS A 461 -1.22 27.09 5.09
N PHE A 462 -0.33 26.46 5.85
CA PHE A 462 -0.61 25.21 6.56
C PHE A 462 -0.04 25.24 7.97
N LYS A 463 -0.60 24.42 8.86
CA LYS A 463 -0.16 24.26 10.26
C LYS A 463 0.29 22.81 10.48
N ILE A 464 1.35 22.63 11.26
CA ILE A 464 1.78 21.30 11.71
C ILE A 464 1.42 21.19 13.19
N LYS A 465 0.56 20.23 13.55
CA LYS A 465 0.27 19.91 14.96
C LYS A 465 1.00 18.64 15.33
N ARG A 466 1.72 18.66 16.45
CA ARG A 466 2.49 17.52 16.94
C ARG A 466 1.91 17.03 18.26
N TYR A 467 1.54 15.76 18.33
CA TYR A 467 0.95 15.13 19.51
C TYR A 467 1.89 14.06 20.04
N ASN A 468 2.24 14.09 21.33
CA ASN A 468 2.93 12.97 21.97
C ASN A 468 1.91 11.87 22.29
N LEU A 469 2.08 10.70 21.69
CA LEU A 469 1.16 9.58 21.88
C LEU A 469 1.31 8.89 23.24
N GLN A 470 2.45 9.06 23.92
CA GLN A 470 2.71 8.45 25.23
C GLN A 470 2.01 9.19 26.38
N ASP A 471 1.78 10.49 26.22
CA ASP A 471 1.23 11.35 27.28
C ASP A 471 -0.30 11.38 27.28
N LEU A 472 -0.95 10.61 26.39
CA LEU A 472 -2.41 10.63 26.29
C LEU A 472 -3.05 9.88 27.47
N PRO A 473 -4.06 10.48 28.13
CA PRO A 473 -4.76 9.87 29.25
C PRO A 473 -5.57 8.66 28.79
N ARG A 474 -5.69 7.65 29.67
CA ARG A 474 -6.59 6.52 29.45
C ARG A 474 -7.99 6.86 29.97
N LEU A 475 -8.97 6.80 29.08
CA LEU A 475 -10.38 7.04 29.41
C LEU A 475 -11.09 5.72 29.74
N LYS A 476 -12.12 5.78 30.59
CA LYS A 476 -13.03 4.64 30.82
C LYS A 476 -13.95 4.42 29.63
N THR A 477 -14.45 5.50 29.03
CA THR A 477 -15.25 5.47 27.81
C THR A 477 -14.34 5.19 26.62
N LYS A 478 -14.74 4.25 25.78
CA LYS A 478 -13.96 3.85 24.59
C LYS A 478 -14.00 4.96 23.55
N ILE A 479 -12.86 5.35 23.00
CA ILE A 479 -12.79 6.30 21.88
C ILE A 479 -12.57 5.52 20.60
N MET A 480 -13.62 5.42 19.79
CA MET A 480 -13.61 4.73 18.51
C MET A 480 -13.51 5.72 17.35
N VAL A 481 -13.30 5.21 16.15
CA VAL A 481 -13.15 6.01 14.93
C VAL A 481 -14.34 5.81 13.99
N ASN A 482 -14.78 6.89 13.33
CA ASN A 482 -15.63 6.87 12.15
C ASN A 482 -14.75 6.80 10.90
N ILE A 483 -14.98 5.82 10.04
CA ILE A 483 -14.20 5.65 8.81
C ILE A 483 -15.11 5.24 7.66
N GLY A 484 -14.91 5.84 6.49
CA GLY A 484 -15.60 5.44 5.26
C GLY A 484 -14.64 4.92 4.21
N ALA A 485 -13.56 5.66 3.98
CA ALA A 485 -12.54 5.34 2.99
C ALA A 485 -11.57 4.26 3.52
N PRO A 486 -11.51 3.07 2.90
CA PRO A 486 -10.55 2.02 3.30
C PRO A 486 -9.08 2.44 3.14
N GLU A 487 -8.80 3.39 2.25
CA GLU A 487 -7.46 3.85 1.87
C GLU A 487 -6.68 4.46 3.04
N ILE A 488 -7.39 5.08 3.99
CA ILE A 488 -6.80 5.74 5.16
C ILE A 488 -6.79 4.84 6.39
N ALA A 489 -7.32 3.62 6.31
CA ALA A 489 -7.52 2.75 7.48
C ALA A 489 -6.20 2.38 8.17
N PHE A 490 -5.19 1.96 7.41
CA PHE A 490 -3.88 1.60 7.96
C PHE A 490 -3.20 2.81 8.63
N GLN A 491 -3.24 3.98 8.01
CA GLN A 491 -2.69 5.20 8.61
C GLN A 491 -3.41 5.58 9.91
N THR A 492 -4.75 5.49 9.89
CA THR A 492 -5.59 5.83 11.04
C THR A 492 -5.39 4.86 12.20
N SER A 493 -5.05 3.61 11.93
CA SER A 493 -4.81 2.59 12.96
C SER A 493 -3.68 2.95 13.95
N PHE A 494 -2.75 3.82 13.54
CA PHE A 494 -1.66 4.31 14.39
C PHE A 494 -2.10 5.34 15.44
N ILE A 495 -3.27 5.97 15.25
CA ILE A 495 -3.84 6.88 16.23
C ILE A 495 -4.41 6.03 17.38
N PRO A 496 -4.19 6.38 18.66
CA PRO A 496 -4.84 5.72 19.79
C PRO A 496 -6.36 5.69 19.62
N ASN A 497 -6.94 4.49 19.62
CA ASN A 497 -8.37 4.24 19.43
C ASN A 497 -8.75 2.88 20.04
N ASP A 498 -10.05 2.63 20.19
CA ASP A 498 -10.64 1.38 20.69
C ASP A 498 -11.38 0.59 19.59
N GLY A 499 -11.10 0.88 18.32
CA GLY A 499 -11.72 0.25 17.16
C GLY A 499 -12.48 1.26 16.29
N VAL A 500 -13.42 0.75 15.50
CA VAL A 500 -14.27 1.55 14.60
C VAL A 500 -15.72 1.44 15.04
N GLY A 501 -16.29 2.55 15.49
CA GLY A 501 -17.69 2.59 15.95
C GLY A 501 -18.68 2.81 14.80
N LEU A 502 -18.18 3.29 13.65
CA LEU A 502 -18.94 3.43 12.42
C LEU A 502 -18.03 3.31 11.19
N ALA A 503 -18.07 2.16 10.53
CA ALA A 503 -17.56 1.97 9.18
C ALA A 503 -18.71 2.17 8.17
N ARG A 504 -18.57 3.18 7.30
CA ARG A 504 -19.55 3.55 6.28
C ARG A 504 -19.21 2.91 4.94
N GLU A 505 -20.05 2.01 4.45
CA GLU A 505 -19.81 1.36 3.16
C GLU A 505 -20.17 2.23 1.95
N GLU A 506 -20.90 3.33 2.14
CA GLU A 506 -21.31 4.24 1.06
C GLU A 506 -20.12 4.79 0.28
N PHE A 507 -18.99 5.05 0.95
CA PHE A 507 -17.75 5.46 0.30
C PHE A 507 -17.18 4.37 -0.61
N ILE A 508 -17.25 3.10 -0.19
CA ILE A 508 -16.80 1.96 -1.01
C ILE A 508 -17.70 1.85 -2.24
N ILE A 509 -19.01 1.97 -2.05
CA ILE A 509 -19.99 1.89 -3.15
C ILE A 509 -19.80 3.06 -4.12
N ALA A 510 -19.71 4.30 -3.64
CA ALA A 510 -19.58 5.49 -4.48
C ALA A 510 -18.22 5.57 -5.20
N GLU A 511 -17.10 5.28 -4.52
CA GLU A 511 -15.76 5.55 -5.06
C GLU A 511 -15.13 4.35 -5.75
N LYS A 512 -15.38 3.13 -5.26
CA LYS A 512 -14.82 1.90 -5.86
C LYS A 512 -15.79 1.26 -6.83
N ILE A 513 -17.01 1.00 -6.38
CA ILE A 513 -17.99 0.23 -7.17
C ILE A 513 -18.63 1.07 -8.27
N ARG A 514 -19.07 2.30 -7.95
CA ARG A 514 -19.65 3.32 -8.86
C ARG A 514 -20.90 2.92 -9.64
N ILE A 515 -21.38 1.69 -9.48
CA ILE A 515 -22.47 1.10 -10.26
C ILE A 515 -23.59 0.69 -9.31
N HIS A 516 -24.82 0.99 -9.68
CA HIS A 516 -25.99 0.59 -8.91
C HIS A 516 -26.05 -0.94 -8.74
N PRO A 517 -26.24 -1.49 -7.52
CA PRO A 517 -26.19 -2.94 -7.29
C PRO A 517 -27.22 -3.70 -8.13
N LEU A 518 -28.44 -3.17 -8.30
CA LEU A 518 -29.45 -3.81 -9.15
C LEU A 518 -29.10 -3.76 -10.65
N ALA A 519 -28.27 -2.82 -11.11
CA ALA A 519 -27.77 -2.82 -12.49
C ALA A 519 -26.78 -3.97 -12.72
N LEU A 520 -25.93 -4.27 -11.72
CA LEU A 520 -25.03 -5.42 -11.74
C LEU A 520 -25.81 -6.73 -11.65
N TYR A 521 -26.81 -6.80 -10.77
CA TYR A 521 -27.69 -7.96 -10.62
C TYR A 521 -28.46 -8.28 -11.91
N ASN A 522 -29.05 -7.26 -12.52
CA ASN A 522 -29.86 -7.38 -13.74
C ASN A 522 -29.04 -7.24 -15.04
N PHE A 523 -27.70 -7.37 -14.98
CA PHE A 523 -26.83 -7.06 -16.11
C PHE A 523 -27.22 -7.76 -17.41
N ARG A 524 -27.67 -9.03 -17.34
CA ARG A 524 -28.08 -9.81 -18.52
C ARG A 524 -29.37 -9.26 -19.15
N THR A 525 -30.31 -8.79 -18.34
CA THR A 525 -31.64 -8.33 -18.76
C THR A 525 -31.69 -6.83 -19.09
N LEU A 526 -30.64 -6.06 -18.79
CA LEU A 526 -30.56 -4.64 -19.15
C LEU A 526 -30.78 -4.40 -20.65
N LYS A 527 -31.72 -3.53 -21.02
CA LYS A 527 -32.02 -3.19 -22.43
C LYS A 527 -31.03 -2.18 -23.02
N ASN A 528 -30.51 -1.26 -22.20
CA ASN A 528 -29.59 -0.22 -22.65
C ASN A 528 -28.20 -0.81 -22.99
N LYS A 529 -27.86 -0.84 -24.29
CA LYS A 529 -26.58 -1.37 -24.80
C LYS A 529 -25.38 -0.53 -24.36
N GLY A 530 -25.53 0.80 -24.27
CA GLY A 530 -24.46 1.71 -23.83
C GLY A 530 -24.07 1.44 -22.38
N LEU A 531 -25.07 1.38 -21.49
CA LEU A 531 -24.89 1.04 -20.08
C LEU A 531 -24.24 -0.34 -19.89
N LYS A 532 -24.69 -1.36 -20.64
CA LYS A 532 -24.07 -2.69 -20.63
C LYS A 532 -22.59 -2.65 -21.00
N HIS A 533 -22.22 -1.87 -22.01
CA HIS A 533 -20.84 -1.74 -22.45
C HIS A 533 -19.96 -1.06 -21.38
N GLU A 534 -20.48 -0.02 -20.74
CA GLU A 534 -19.75 0.69 -19.69
C GLU A 534 -19.55 -0.16 -18.43
N ILE A 535 -20.59 -0.86 -17.98
CA ILE A 535 -20.48 -1.82 -16.87
C ILE A 535 -19.45 -2.90 -17.22
N ALA A 536 -19.48 -3.45 -18.43
CA ALA A 536 -18.52 -4.48 -18.87
C ALA A 536 -17.08 -3.97 -18.88
N ARG A 537 -16.87 -2.68 -19.23
CA ARG A 537 -15.56 -2.01 -19.20
C ARG A 537 -15.00 -1.83 -17.79
N ILE A 538 -15.86 -1.53 -16.81
CA ILE A 538 -15.47 -1.36 -15.40
C ILE A 538 -15.24 -2.72 -14.71
N THR A 539 -15.93 -3.76 -15.16
CA THR A 539 -15.92 -5.10 -14.54
C THR A 539 -15.32 -6.19 -15.45
N PRO A 540 -14.15 -5.96 -16.08
CA PRO A 540 -13.64 -6.85 -17.13
C PRO A 540 -13.34 -8.27 -16.63
N GLU A 541 -13.04 -8.41 -15.34
CA GLU A 541 -12.68 -9.68 -14.70
C GLU A 541 -13.89 -10.58 -14.37
N HIS A 542 -15.07 -9.98 -14.28
CA HIS A 542 -16.24 -10.65 -13.74
C HIS A 542 -17.20 -11.05 -14.85
N LYS A 543 -17.37 -12.37 -15.07
CA LYS A 543 -18.46 -12.89 -15.93
C LYS A 543 -19.82 -12.66 -15.28
N ASP A 544 -19.92 -12.97 -13.99
CA ASP A 544 -21.06 -12.59 -13.16
C ASP A 544 -20.80 -11.24 -12.51
N LYS A 545 -21.53 -10.21 -12.96
CA LYS A 545 -21.31 -8.83 -12.52
C LYS A 545 -21.63 -8.60 -11.05
N ARG A 546 -22.44 -9.47 -10.43
CA ARG A 546 -22.71 -9.44 -8.97
C ARG A 546 -21.44 -9.65 -8.16
N GLN A 547 -20.55 -10.52 -8.64
CA GLN A 547 -19.30 -10.84 -7.95
C GLN A 547 -18.34 -9.64 -7.87
N TYR A 548 -18.48 -8.65 -8.76
CA TYR A 548 -17.73 -7.40 -8.66
C TYR A 548 -18.16 -6.62 -7.41
N PHE A 549 -19.47 -6.40 -7.22
CA PHE A 549 -20.00 -5.71 -6.03
C PHE A 549 -19.54 -6.41 -4.74
N ILE A 550 -19.74 -7.73 -4.67
CA ILE A 550 -19.39 -8.54 -3.50
C ILE A 550 -17.88 -8.49 -3.23
N LYS A 551 -17.04 -8.57 -4.26
CA LYS A 551 -15.58 -8.50 -4.13
C LYS A 551 -15.14 -7.14 -3.60
N GLU A 552 -15.51 -6.06 -4.27
CA GLU A 552 -15.02 -4.71 -3.94
C GLU A 552 -15.50 -4.27 -2.55
N LEU A 553 -16.75 -4.58 -2.20
CA LEU A 553 -17.27 -4.30 -0.87
C LEU A 553 -16.56 -5.14 0.21
N ALA A 554 -16.38 -6.45 -0.02
CA ALA A 554 -15.69 -7.32 0.92
C ALA A 554 -14.24 -6.88 1.15
N GLU A 555 -13.52 -6.50 0.09
CA GLU A 555 -12.13 -6.03 0.18
C GLU A 555 -12.03 -4.68 0.88
N GLY A 556 -12.94 -3.73 0.61
CA GLY A 556 -12.99 -2.45 1.30
C GLY A 556 -13.26 -2.61 2.80
N VAL A 557 -14.26 -3.41 3.17
CA VAL A 557 -14.56 -3.74 4.57
C VAL A 557 -13.42 -4.50 5.22
N ALA A 558 -12.79 -5.44 4.50
CA ALA A 558 -11.68 -6.23 5.02
C ALA A 558 -10.44 -5.40 5.30
N GLN A 559 -10.14 -4.41 4.46
CA GLN A 559 -9.03 -3.48 4.70
C GLN A 559 -9.25 -2.68 6.00
N ILE A 560 -10.47 -2.21 6.26
CA ILE A 560 -10.83 -1.54 7.52
C ILE A 560 -10.73 -2.55 8.68
N GLY A 561 -11.35 -3.73 8.57
CA GLY A 561 -11.31 -4.78 9.59
C GLY A 561 -9.88 -5.19 9.98
N ALA A 562 -9.00 -5.31 9.00
CA ALA A 562 -7.58 -5.66 9.18
C ALA A 562 -6.81 -4.54 9.88
N ALA A 563 -7.05 -3.27 9.52
CA ALA A 563 -6.34 -2.12 10.08
C ALA A 563 -6.51 -2.01 11.61
N PHE A 564 -7.71 -2.30 12.12
CA PHE A 564 -8.03 -2.16 13.55
C PHE A 564 -7.97 -3.48 14.32
N TRP A 565 -7.58 -4.58 13.68
CA TRP A 565 -7.51 -5.90 14.31
C TRP A 565 -6.64 -5.91 15.59
N PRO A 566 -7.07 -6.57 16.69
CA PRO A 566 -8.31 -7.34 16.86
C PRO A 566 -9.50 -6.54 17.40
N LYS A 567 -9.43 -5.20 17.42
CA LYS A 567 -10.50 -4.33 17.94
C LYS A 567 -11.74 -4.40 17.06
N GLU A 568 -12.90 -4.19 17.67
CA GLU A 568 -14.19 -4.28 16.99
C GLU A 568 -14.32 -3.21 15.89
N VAL A 569 -14.89 -3.61 14.75
CA VAL A 569 -15.21 -2.74 13.61
C VAL A 569 -16.68 -2.90 13.31
N ILE A 570 -17.48 -1.88 13.59
CA ILE A 570 -18.92 -1.88 13.37
C ILE A 570 -19.20 -1.32 11.97
N VAL A 571 -19.56 -2.20 11.03
CA VAL A 571 -19.91 -1.84 9.65
C VAL A 571 -21.41 -1.56 9.57
N ARG A 572 -21.78 -0.35 9.19
CA ARG A 572 -23.16 -0.02 8.91
C ARG A 572 -23.50 -0.45 7.49
N PHE A 573 -24.59 -1.19 7.33
CA PHE A 573 -25.15 -1.46 6.00
C PHE A 573 -25.50 -0.14 5.29
N SER A 574 -25.62 -0.19 3.97
CA SER A 574 -25.82 0.99 3.14
C SER A 574 -27.05 1.78 3.57
N ASP A 575 -26.84 3.03 3.93
CA ASP A 575 -27.88 3.99 4.30
C ASP A 575 -28.08 5.07 3.23
N PHE A 576 -27.70 4.78 1.98
CA PHE A 576 -27.96 5.68 0.86
C PHE A 576 -29.44 6.00 0.70
N LYS A 577 -29.71 7.26 0.41
CA LYS A 577 -31.00 7.76 -0.04
C LYS A 577 -31.21 7.43 -1.51
N THR A 578 -32.46 7.47 -1.96
CA THR A 578 -32.87 7.23 -3.35
C THR A 578 -32.13 8.12 -4.35
N ASN A 579 -31.93 9.40 -4.03
CA ASN A 579 -31.20 10.34 -4.90
C ASN A 579 -29.69 10.04 -5.01
N GLU A 580 -29.07 9.49 -3.96
CA GLU A 580 -27.66 9.09 -3.98
C GLU A 580 -27.48 7.82 -4.81
N TYR A 581 -28.35 6.81 -4.62
CA TYR A 581 -28.36 5.61 -5.46
C TYR A 581 -28.63 5.93 -6.93
N ARG A 582 -29.52 6.88 -7.21
CA ARG A 582 -29.81 7.37 -8.57
C ARG A 582 -28.56 7.93 -9.25
N GLY A 583 -27.66 8.56 -8.49
CA GLY A 583 -26.41 9.13 -9.00
C GLY A 583 -25.36 8.09 -9.42
N LEU A 584 -25.53 6.81 -9.07
CA LEU A 584 -24.65 5.73 -9.52
C LEU A 584 -24.93 5.34 -10.97
N LEU A 585 -23.93 4.73 -11.64
CA LEU A 585 -24.11 4.25 -13.00
C LEU A 585 -25.26 3.22 -13.06
N GLY A 586 -26.30 3.55 -13.84
CA GLY A 586 -27.50 2.74 -13.99
C GLY A 586 -28.56 2.94 -12.89
N GLY A 587 -28.36 3.86 -11.94
CA GLY A 587 -29.28 4.12 -10.83
C GLY A 587 -30.64 4.68 -11.25
N GLU A 588 -30.68 5.54 -12.28
CA GLU A 588 -31.93 6.11 -12.82
C GLU A 588 -32.97 5.07 -13.26
N LEU A 589 -32.56 3.83 -13.54
CA LEU A 589 -33.46 2.74 -13.94
C LEU A 589 -34.22 2.13 -12.75
N PHE A 590 -33.70 2.30 -11.53
CA PHE A 590 -34.21 1.64 -10.33
C PHE A 590 -34.72 2.63 -9.28
N GLU A 591 -34.29 3.89 -9.35
CA GLU A 591 -34.55 4.89 -8.31
C GLU A 591 -35.52 5.98 -8.79
N GLY A 592 -36.67 6.07 -8.12
CA GLY A 592 -37.70 7.09 -8.33
C GLY A 592 -37.33 8.47 -7.77
N HIS A 593 -38.14 9.50 -8.05
CA HIS A 593 -37.96 10.80 -7.41
C HIS A 593 -38.70 10.79 -6.08
N GLU A 594 -38.07 11.34 -5.04
CA GLU A 594 -38.68 11.52 -3.73
C GLU A 594 -38.59 12.99 -3.34
N GLU A 595 -39.70 13.55 -2.87
CA GLU A 595 -39.77 14.94 -2.40
C GLU A 595 -38.87 15.16 -1.17
N ASN A 596 -38.79 14.16 -0.28
CA ASN A 596 -38.01 14.22 0.97
C ASN A 596 -37.10 13.00 1.12
N PRO A 597 -35.96 12.94 0.40
CA PRO A 597 -35.07 11.77 0.42
C PRO A 597 -34.53 11.41 1.82
N MET A 598 -34.44 12.38 2.73
CA MET A 598 -34.03 12.15 4.12
C MET A 598 -34.95 11.17 4.86
N LEU A 599 -36.25 11.22 4.60
CA LEU A 599 -37.30 10.42 5.25
C LEU A 599 -37.77 9.23 4.39
N GLY A 600 -37.29 9.17 3.15
CA GLY A 600 -37.78 8.29 2.10
C GLY A 600 -37.29 6.84 2.17
N PHE A 601 -37.24 6.19 1.02
CA PHE A 601 -36.92 4.78 0.86
C PHE A 601 -35.42 4.51 1.10
N ARG A 602 -35.04 4.26 2.35
CA ARG A 602 -33.67 3.96 2.82
C ARG A 602 -33.66 3.07 4.07
N GLY A 603 -32.46 2.60 4.43
CA GLY A 603 -32.20 1.77 5.61
C GLY A 603 -33.04 0.49 5.66
N ALA A 604 -33.50 0.10 6.84
CA ALA A 604 -34.23 -1.15 7.06
C ALA A 604 -35.40 -1.39 6.09
N SER A 605 -36.23 -0.37 5.85
CA SER A 605 -37.38 -0.49 4.94
C SER A 605 -36.97 -0.79 3.50
N ARG A 606 -35.80 -0.30 3.07
CA ARG A 606 -35.23 -0.63 1.76
C ARG A 606 -34.74 -2.06 1.70
N TYR A 607 -34.13 -2.58 2.77
CA TYR A 607 -33.63 -3.97 2.80
C TYR A 607 -34.75 -5.01 2.72
N ILE A 608 -35.88 -4.75 3.37
CA ILE A 608 -37.02 -5.69 3.40
C ILE A 608 -37.83 -5.68 2.10
N ASP A 609 -37.74 -4.62 1.30
CA ASP A 609 -38.45 -4.53 0.04
C ASP A 609 -37.97 -5.59 -0.96
N LYS A 610 -38.92 -6.31 -1.57
CA LYS A 610 -38.62 -7.45 -2.44
C LYS A 610 -37.82 -7.06 -3.69
N THR A 611 -37.95 -5.82 -4.16
CA THR A 611 -37.24 -5.35 -5.36
C THR A 611 -35.78 -5.03 -5.07
N PHE A 612 -35.46 -4.63 -3.84
CA PHE A 612 -34.11 -4.29 -3.40
C PHE A 612 -33.40 -5.41 -2.63
N GLN A 613 -34.11 -6.40 -2.09
CA GLN A 613 -33.53 -7.59 -1.43
C GLN A 613 -32.31 -8.21 -2.16
N PRO A 614 -32.27 -8.31 -3.51
CA PRO A 614 -31.09 -8.81 -4.22
C PRO A 614 -29.82 -7.98 -4.00
N ALA A 615 -29.94 -6.66 -3.81
CA ALA A 615 -28.82 -5.78 -3.47
C ALA A 615 -28.34 -6.03 -2.03
N PHE A 616 -29.28 -6.07 -1.07
CA PHE A 616 -28.97 -6.35 0.34
C PHE A 616 -28.35 -7.74 0.54
N GLN A 617 -28.76 -8.74 -0.26
CA GLN A 617 -28.13 -10.05 -0.29
C GLN A 617 -26.64 -9.94 -0.65
N MET A 618 -26.28 -9.15 -1.67
CA MET A 618 -24.88 -8.97 -2.07
C MET A 618 -24.05 -8.26 -0.99
N GLU A 619 -24.62 -7.32 -0.24
CA GLU A 619 -23.99 -6.70 0.94
C GLU A 619 -23.71 -7.77 2.02
N CYS A 620 -24.71 -8.57 2.38
CA CYS A 620 -24.56 -9.66 3.36
C CYS A 620 -23.49 -10.68 2.92
N GLU A 621 -23.46 -11.05 1.64
CA GLU A 621 -22.44 -11.94 1.07
C GLU A 621 -21.03 -11.34 1.16
N ALA A 622 -20.88 -10.02 0.97
CA ALA A 622 -19.62 -9.32 1.11
C ALA A 622 -19.09 -9.36 2.56
N ILE A 623 -19.95 -9.05 3.55
CA ILE A 623 -19.58 -9.14 4.97
C ILE A 623 -19.23 -10.58 5.35
N LYS A 624 -20.02 -11.55 4.90
CA LYS A 624 -19.75 -12.98 5.11
C LYS A 624 -18.40 -13.39 4.55
N ARG A 625 -18.05 -12.91 3.35
CA ARG A 625 -16.73 -13.14 2.74
C ARG A 625 -15.61 -12.54 3.59
N ALA A 626 -15.74 -11.29 4.03
CA ALA A 626 -14.74 -10.63 4.87
C ALA A 626 -14.48 -11.40 6.19
N ARG A 627 -15.55 -11.87 6.85
CA ARG A 627 -15.43 -12.66 8.09
C ARG A 627 -14.90 -14.07 7.85
N ASN A 628 -15.53 -14.82 6.95
CA ASN A 628 -15.37 -16.28 6.87
C ASN A 628 -14.25 -16.71 5.92
N VAL A 629 -13.99 -15.95 4.86
CA VAL A 629 -12.91 -16.25 3.90
C VAL A 629 -11.61 -15.60 4.35
N PHE A 630 -11.66 -14.32 4.74
CA PHE A 630 -10.46 -13.57 5.15
C PHE A 630 -10.14 -13.69 6.65
N GLY A 631 -11.09 -14.18 7.47
CA GLY A 631 -10.88 -14.46 8.90
C GLY A 631 -11.10 -13.26 9.82
N LEU A 632 -11.69 -12.16 9.34
CA LEU A 632 -11.85 -10.91 10.10
C LEU A 632 -13.07 -10.95 11.03
N GLN A 633 -12.98 -11.76 12.07
CA GLN A 633 -14.05 -11.99 13.05
C GLN A 633 -14.36 -10.79 13.96
N ASN A 634 -13.59 -9.70 13.87
CA ASN A 634 -13.83 -8.45 14.60
C ASN A 634 -14.87 -7.53 13.91
N ILE A 635 -15.40 -7.91 12.74
CA ILE A 635 -16.38 -7.12 11.99
C ILE A 635 -17.81 -7.36 12.50
N SER A 636 -18.37 -6.44 13.24
CA SER A 636 -19.80 -6.42 13.57
C SER A 636 -20.59 -5.65 12.53
N VAL A 637 -21.92 -5.79 12.50
CA VAL A 637 -22.78 -5.06 11.56
C VAL A 637 -23.81 -4.20 12.28
N MET A 638 -24.29 -3.16 11.60
CA MET A 638 -25.29 -2.24 12.13
C MET A 638 -26.36 -1.91 11.09
N VAL A 639 -27.63 -1.99 11.50
CA VAL A 639 -28.80 -1.67 10.68
C VAL A 639 -29.16 -0.19 10.86
N PRO A 640 -29.07 0.65 9.81
CA PRO A 640 -29.53 2.03 9.84
C PRO A 640 -31.04 2.16 9.60
N PHE A 641 -31.57 3.31 10.01
CA PHE A 641 -32.89 3.85 9.71
C PHE A 641 -34.02 2.83 9.92
N CYS A 642 -33.93 2.06 11.00
CA CYS A 642 -34.91 1.04 11.37
C CYS A 642 -36.07 1.68 12.13
N ARG A 643 -37.23 1.80 11.48
CA ARG A 643 -38.34 2.63 11.97
C ARG A 643 -39.12 1.94 13.07
N THR A 644 -39.30 0.62 12.98
CA THR A 644 -40.07 -0.17 13.95
C THR A 644 -39.37 -1.47 14.34
N PRO A 645 -39.68 -2.07 15.51
CA PRO A 645 -39.17 -3.38 15.87
C PRO A 645 -39.50 -4.47 14.84
N GLU A 646 -40.65 -4.39 14.18
CA GLU A 646 -41.08 -5.35 13.15
C GLU A 646 -40.18 -5.29 11.91
N GLU A 647 -39.78 -4.09 11.48
CA GLU A 647 -38.75 -3.94 10.44
C GLU A 647 -37.44 -4.57 10.88
N GLY A 648 -37.03 -4.33 12.13
CA GLY A 648 -35.82 -4.94 12.71
C GLY A 648 -35.86 -6.46 12.69
N GLN A 649 -36.99 -7.06 13.07
CA GLN A 649 -37.21 -8.51 13.03
C GLN A 649 -37.12 -9.06 11.60
N ALA A 650 -37.72 -8.35 10.63
CA ALA A 650 -37.71 -8.73 9.22
C ALA A 650 -36.29 -8.65 8.63
N VAL A 651 -35.53 -7.59 8.94
CA VAL A 651 -34.12 -7.46 8.53
C VAL A 651 -33.28 -8.59 9.15
N MET A 652 -33.45 -8.89 10.44
CA MET A 652 -32.74 -10.00 11.08
C MET A 652 -33.07 -11.34 10.42
N GLY A 653 -34.33 -11.57 10.02
CA GLY A 653 -34.72 -12.75 9.25
C GLY A 653 -34.00 -12.83 7.89
N LEU A 654 -33.78 -11.71 7.21
CA LEU A 654 -33.00 -11.66 5.96
C LEU A 654 -31.49 -11.90 6.20
N VAL A 655 -30.93 -11.30 7.25
CA VAL A 655 -29.53 -11.49 7.67
C VAL A 655 -29.25 -12.97 7.98
N GLU A 656 -30.18 -13.64 8.66
CA GLU A 656 -30.13 -15.09 8.89
C GLU A 656 -30.29 -15.88 7.58
N LYS A 657 -31.30 -15.55 6.76
CA LYS A 657 -31.57 -16.20 5.47
C LYS A 657 -30.37 -16.13 4.52
N PHE A 658 -29.66 -15.00 4.48
CA PHE A 658 -28.46 -14.80 3.67
C PHE A 658 -27.19 -15.37 4.33
N GLY A 659 -27.33 -15.97 5.52
CA GLY A 659 -26.31 -16.77 6.18
C GLY A 659 -25.18 -15.94 6.79
N LEU A 660 -25.50 -14.74 7.28
CA LEU A 660 -24.57 -13.90 8.05
C LEU A 660 -24.61 -14.25 9.55
N VAL A 661 -25.72 -14.81 10.08
CA VAL A 661 -25.90 -15.19 11.49
C VAL A 661 -26.49 -16.61 11.65
N ARG A 662 -25.91 -17.45 12.54
CA ARG A 662 -26.14 -18.88 12.94
C ARG A 662 -25.27 -19.92 12.18
N GLN A 663 -24.34 -20.66 12.83
CA GLN A 663 -24.56 -21.82 13.75
C GLN A 663 -23.46 -22.02 14.82
N ASN A 664 -22.65 -21.04 15.22
CA ASN A 664 -21.64 -21.21 16.29
C ASN A 664 -21.29 -19.87 16.98
N ALA A 665 -20.50 -19.92 18.07
CA ALA A 665 -20.03 -18.77 18.87
C ALA A 665 -19.20 -17.69 18.12
N ALA A 666 -19.09 -17.77 16.79
CA ALA A 666 -18.34 -16.85 15.92
C ALA A 666 -19.23 -15.89 15.11
N ASN A 667 -20.53 -15.79 15.42
CA ASN A 667 -21.45 -14.88 14.73
C ASN A 667 -21.04 -13.41 14.92
N PRO A 668 -21.23 -12.54 13.90
CA PRO A 668 -21.10 -11.10 14.10
C PRO A 668 -22.18 -10.64 15.07
N LYS A 669 -21.84 -9.67 15.92
CA LYS A 669 -22.86 -8.92 16.65
C LYS A 669 -23.62 -8.04 15.66
N VAL A 670 -24.92 -7.87 15.90
CA VAL A 670 -25.78 -7.03 15.07
C VAL A 670 -26.37 -5.91 15.93
N TYR A 671 -26.02 -4.68 15.59
CA TYR A 671 -26.50 -3.48 16.26
C TYR A 671 -27.57 -2.78 15.41
N VAL A 672 -28.32 -1.87 16.03
CA VAL A 672 -29.21 -0.95 15.34
C VAL A 672 -28.78 0.48 15.60
N MET A 673 -28.87 1.34 14.59
CA MET A 673 -28.63 2.76 14.77
C MET A 673 -29.85 3.39 15.45
N CYS A 674 -29.65 4.02 16.61
CA CYS A 674 -30.67 4.75 17.35
C CYS A 674 -30.68 6.19 16.86
N GLU A 675 -31.48 6.44 15.83
CA GLU A 675 -31.46 7.71 15.10
C GLU A 675 -32.85 8.27 14.78
N ILE A 676 -33.90 7.54 15.17
CA ILE A 676 -35.31 7.94 15.05
C ILE A 676 -35.88 8.03 16.47
N PRO A 677 -36.73 9.02 16.82
CA PRO A 677 -37.35 9.10 18.13
C PRO A 677 -38.06 7.82 18.57
N ALA A 678 -38.67 7.09 17.62
CA ALA A 678 -39.26 5.77 17.87
C ALA A 678 -38.25 4.74 18.40
N ASN A 679 -36.98 4.79 17.99
CA ASN A 679 -35.93 3.91 18.52
C ASN A 679 -35.67 4.18 20.01
N VAL A 680 -35.78 5.43 20.45
CA VAL A 680 -35.60 5.81 21.86
C VAL A 680 -36.82 5.39 22.67
N ILE A 681 -38.01 5.74 22.21
CA ILE A 681 -39.28 5.44 22.89
C ILE A 681 -39.47 3.92 23.06
N LEU A 682 -39.09 3.13 22.05
CA LEU A 682 -39.23 1.67 22.04
C LEU A 682 -37.89 0.94 22.22
N ALA A 683 -36.90 1.59 22.84
CA ALA A 683 -35.55 1.02 22.99
C ALA A 683 -35.56 -0.39 23.60
N ASP A 684 -36.42 -0.65 24.59
CA ASP A 684 -36.54 -1.97 25.23
C ASP A 684 -36.87 -3.09 24.24
N ARG A 685 -37.72 -2.79 23.24
CA ARG A 685 -38.18 -3.72 22.20
C ARG A 685 -37.12 -3.93 21.12
N PHE A 686 -36.46 -2.86 20.69
CA PHE A 686 -35.32 -2.99 19.76
C PHE A 686 -34.19 -3.83 20.37
N LEU A 687 -33.91 -3.67 21.67
CA LEU A 687 -32.85 -4.42 22.37
C LEU A 687 -33.18 -5.92 22.61
N GLU A 688 -34.42 -6.35 22.39
CA GLU A 688 -34.77 -7.78 22.32
C GLU A 688 -34.28 -8.43 21.02
N ILE A 689 -34.11 -7.62 19.97
CA ILE A 689 -33.72 -8.05 18.62
C ILE A 689 -32.22 -7.89 18.40
N PHE A 690 -31.63 -6.79 18.88
CA PHE A 690 -30.25 -6.39 18.59
C PHE A 690 -29.30 -6.57 19.79
N ASP A 691 -27.99 -6.62 19.53
CA ASP A 691 -26.93 -6.75 20.54
C ASP A 691 -26.61 -5.43 21.26
N GLY A 692 -27.20 -4.33 20.78
CA GLY A 692 -27.03 -2.98 21.32
C GLY A 692 -27.42 -1.93 20.29
N MET A 693 -27.16 -0.67 20.64
CA MET A 693 -27.50 0.47 19.81
C MET A 693 -26.29 1.41 19.61
N SER A 694 -26.27 2.12 18.48
CA SER A 694 -25.37 3.25 18.27
C SER A 694 -26.17 4.50 17.95
N ILE A 695 -26.04 5.55 18.75
CA ILE A 695 -26.81 6.77 18.57
C ILE A 695 -26.31 7.51 17.34
N GLY A 696 -27.21 7.74 16.38
CA GLY A 696 -27.00 8.65 15.25
C GLY A 696 -27.51 10.03 15.61
N SER A 697 -26.70 10.85 16.29
CA SER A 697 -27.15 12.12 16.85
C SER A 697 -27.66 13.10 15.80
N ASN A 698 -27.11 13.01 14.58
CA ASN A 698 -27.49 13.86 13.45
C ASN A 698 -28.96 13.67 13.07
N ASP A 699 -29.32 12.46 12.61
CA ASP A 699 -30.69 12.16 12.18
C ASP A 699 -31.66 12.21 13.38
N LEU A 700 -31.21 11.83 14.59
CA LEU A 700 -32.03 11.96 15.80
C LEU A 700 -32.41 13.42 16.07
N THR A 701 -31.45 14.34 15.93
CA THR A 701 -31.70 15.79 16.08
C THR A 701 -32.64 16.29 15.01
N GLN A 702 -32.41 15.90 13.75
CA GLN A 702 -33.27 16.28 12.63
C GLN A 702 -34.72 15.88 12.85
N LEU A 703 -34.96 14.64 13.25
CA LEU A 703 -36.30 14.09 13.44
C LEU A 703 -36.96 14.58 14.74
N THR A 704 -36.19 14.84 15.79
CA THR A 704 -36.72 15.39 17.04
C THR A 704 -37.17 16.83 16.87
N LEU A 705 -36.42 17.63 16.10
CA LEU A 705 -36.70 19.04 15.90
C LEU A 705 -37.52 19.33 14.63
N GLY A 706 -37.75 18.34 13.78
CA GLY A 706 -38.48 18.50 12.52
C GLY A 706 -37.74 19.36 11.50
N ILE A 707 -36.43 19.17 11.38
CA ILE A 707 -35.56 20.02 10.56
C ILE A 707 -34.81 19.22 9.48
N ASP A 708 -34.65 19.84 8.32
CA ASP A 708 -33.63 19.45 7.35
C ASP A 708 -32.40 20.33 7.54
N ARG A 709 -31.25 19.71 7.78
CA ARG A 709 -30.00 20.42 8.05
C ARG A 709 -29.33 20.89 6.76
N ASP A 710 -29.68 20.28 5.63
CA ASP A 710 -29.17 20.68 4.31
C ASP A 710 -29.91 21.95 3.85
N ASN A 711 -31.00 22.31 4.53
CA ASN A 711 -31.72 23.57 4.32
C ASN A 711 -31.08 24.71 5.11
N GLY A 712 -30.26 25.51 4.43
CA GLY A 712 -29.51 26.62 5.02
C GLY A 712 -30.34 27.69 5.75
N LYS A 713 -31.67 27.74 5.56
CA LYS A 713 -32.55 28.69 6.29
C LYS A 713 -32.84 28.27 7.73
N ILE A 714 -32.85 26.97 8.01
CA ILE A 714 -33.22 26.40 9.32
C ILE A 714 -32.10 25.58 9.95
N ALA A 715 -31.00 25.34 9.22
CA ALA A 715 -29.83 24.60 9.70
C ALA A 715 -29.23 25.18 10.99
N ALA A 716 -29.36 26.48 11.24
CA ALA A 716 -28.89 27.12 12.48
C ALA A 716 -29.60 26.63 13.75
N ILE A 717 -30.78 26.01 13.62
CA ILE A 717 -31.56 25.43 14.72
C ILE A 717 -31.08 24.01 15.05
N ALA A 718 -30.35 23.35 14.12
CA ALA A 718 -29.81 22.02 14.32
C ALA A 718 -28.69 22.04 15.38
N ASP A 719 -29.03 21.65 16.60
CA ASP A 719 -28.08 21.53 17.71
C ASP A 719 -28.34 20.24 18.49
N GLU A 720 -27.37 19.33 18.47
CA GLU A 720 -27.43 18.05 19.19
C GLU A 720 -27.47 18.24 20.71
N ARG A 721 -27.11 19.43 21.23
CA ARG A 721 -27.20 19.79 22.64
C ARG A 721 -28.58 20.26 23.07
N ASN A 722 -29.53 20.39 22.14
CA ASN A 722 -30.90 20.75 22.46
C ASN A 722 -31.45 19.85 23.57
N GLU A 723 -32.19 20.43 24.51
CA GLU A 723 -32.66 19.69 25.69
C GLU A 723 -33.52 18.48 25.34
N ALA A 724 -34.35 18.57 24.30
CA ALA A 724 -35.17 17.45 23.84
C ALA A 724 -34.27 16.29 23.35
N VAL A 725 -33.23 16.61 22.57
CA VAL A 725 -32.29 15.61 22.05
C VAL A 725 -31.48 14.99 23.18
N LYS A 726 -30.92 15.80 24.09
CA LYS A 726 -30.19 15.31 25.27
C LYS A 726 -31.06 14.41 26.15
N LYS A 727 -32.33 14.75 26.35
CA LYS A 727 -33.28 13.94 27.12
C LYS A 727 -33.47 12.57 26.48
N LEU A 728 -33.70 12.52 25.16
CA LEU A 728 -33.82 11.27 24.41
C LEU A 728 -32.53 10.42 24.49
N ILE A 729 -31.37 11.05 24.34
CA ILE A 729 -30.06 10.39 24.47
C ILE A 729 -29.85 9.80 25.86
N ALA A 730 -30.13 10.56 26.93
CA ALA A 730 -30.01 10.06 28.30
C ALA A 730 -30.93 8.86 28.56
N ASP A 731 -32.15 8.91 28.04
CA ASP A 731 -33.15 7.86 28.25
C ASP A 731 -32.72 6.55 27.54
N VAL A 732 -32.26 6.60 26.29
CA VAL A 732 -31.78 5.39 25.60
C VAL A 732 -30.50 4.82 26.23
N ILE A 733 -29.58 5.67 26.71
CA ILE A 733 -28.39 5.20 27.42
C ILE A 733 -28.80 4.43 28.68
N LYS A 734 -29.71 4.97 29.49
CA LYS A 734 -30.20 4.30 30.70
C LYS A 734 -30.83 2.94 30.40
N VAL A 735 -31.65 2.86 29.36
CA VAL A 735 -32.29 1.59 28.93
C VAL A 735 -31.24 0.56 28.50
N CYS A 736 -30.29 0.93 27.65
CA CYS A 736 -29.22 0.02 27.20
C CYS A 736 -28.36 -0.48 28.36
N ARG A 737 -27.98 0.43 29.28
CA ARG A 737 -27.19 0.10 30.48
C ARG A 737 -27.94 -0.85 31.41
N LYS A 738 -29.24 -0.62 31.64
CA LYS A 738 -30.11 -1.51 32.44
C LYS A 738 -30.17 -2.92 31.83
N LYS A 739 -30.24 -3.03 30.50
CA LYS A 739 -30.24 -4.31 29.78
C LYS A 739 -28.84 -4.92 29.56
N LYS A 740 -27.77 -4.25 29.99
CA LYS A 740 -26.36 -4.66 29.77
C LYS A 740 -26.03 -4.88 28.29
N LYS A 741 -26.62 -4.08 27.41
CA LYS A 741 -26.40 -4.09 25.96
C LYS A 741 -25.49 -2.93 25.57
N TYR A 742 -24.79 -3.08 24.44
CA TYR A 742 -23.86 -2.05 23.96
C TYR A 742 -24.61 -0.75 23.66
N ILE A 743 -23.99 0.39 24.01
CA ILE A 743 -24.48 1.72 23.64
C ILE A 743 -23.30 2.64 23.30
N GLY A 744 -23.21 2.97 22.01
CA GLY A 744 -22.26 3.95 21.49
C GLY A 744 -22.96 5.19 20.94
N ILE A 745 -22.18 6.20 20.58
CA ILE A 745 -22.64 7.35 19.78
C ILE A 745 -21.68 7.59 18.63
N CYS A 746 -22.22 7.92 17.46
CA CYS A 746 -21.47 8.30 16.28
C CYS A 746 -21.91 9.68 15.79
N GLY A 747 -20.95 10.56 15.53
CA GLY A 747 -21.20 11.94 15.14
C GLY A 747 -20.04 12.84 15.51
N GLN A 748 -20.03 14.06 14.99
CA GLN A 748 -19.01 15.07 15.32
C GLN A 748 -19.36 15.88 16.57
N ALA A 749 -20.63 15.86 17.01
CA ALA A 749 -21.06 16.60 18.19
C ALA A 749 -20.17 16.41 19.44
N PRO A 750 -19.68 15.21 19.79
CA PRO A 750 -18.81 15.06 20.96
C PRO A 750 -17.40 15.65 20.77
N SER A 751 -16.91 15.78 19.54
CA SER A 751 -15.64 16.49 19.27
C SER A 751 -15.83 18.00 19.19
N ASP A 752 -16.96 18.46 18.64
CA ASP A 752 -17.24 19.88 18.40
C ASP A 752 -17.74 20.57 19.69
N PHE A 753 -18.53 19.85 20.47
CA PHE A 753 -19.17 20.28 21.71
C PHE A 753 -18.67 19.47 22.90
N PRO A 754 -17.75 20.03 23.69
CA PRO A 754 -17.10 19.29 24.76
C PRO A 754 -17.98 19.04 25.98
N ASP A 755 -18.83 20.00 26.30
CA ASP A 755 -19.90 19.88 27.29
C ASP A 755 -20.86 18.74 26.95
N PHE A 756 -21.06 18.47 25.66
CA PHE A 756 -21.83 17.33 25.18
C PHE A 756 -21.09 16.00 25.41
N ALA A 757 -19.78 15.94 25.16
CA ALA A 757 -18.97 14.76 25.47
C ALA A 757 -18.93 14.46 26.98
N GLU A 758 -18.79 15.49 27.81
CA GLU A 758 -18.88 15.40 29.27
C GLU A 758 -20.23 14.84 29.71
N PHE A 759 -21.33 15.35 29.14
CA PHE A 759 -22.67 14.83 29.37
C PHE A 759 -22.80 13.34 29.02
N LEU A 760 -22.30 12.91 27.87
CA LEU A 760 -22.36 11.51 27.43
C LEU A 760 -21.60 10.59 28.39
N ILE A 761 -20.41 10.99 28.84
CA ILE A 761 -19.61 10.24 29.83
C ILE A 761 -20.36 10.15 31.15
N LYS A 762 -20.97 11.25 31.61
CA LYS A 762 -21.75 11.29 32.86
C LYS A 762 -22.97 10.37 32.82
N GLU A 763 -23.67 10.31 31.68
CA GLU A 763 -24.79 9.38 31.50
C GLU A 763 -24.33 7.91 31.34
N GLY A 764 -23.03 7.67 31.16
CA GLY A 764 -22.44 6.34 31.12
C GLY A 764 -22.43 5.69 29.73
N ILE A 765 -22.23 6.49 28.67
CA ILE A 765 -22.01 5.97 27.32
C ILE A 765 -20.80 5.00 27.29
N GLU A 766 -20.90 3.91 26.54
CA GLU A 766 -19.81 2.94 26.46
C GLU A 766 -18.71 3.39 25.49
N SER A 767 -19.08 3.95 24.35
CA SER A 767 -18.15 4.40 23.32
C SER A 767 -18.58 5.71 22.65
N ILE A 768 -17.59 6.48 22.21
CA ILE A 768 -17.76 7.69 21.40
C ILE A 768 -16.94 7.51 20.12
N SER A 769 -17.59 7.56 18.96
CA SER A 769 -16.95 7.34 17.67
C SER A 769 -16.79 8.64 16.88
N LEU A 770 -15.54 8.99 16.56
CA LEU A 770 -15.14 10.31 16.07
C LEU A 770 -14.37 10.23 14.75
N ASN A 771 -14.32 11.35 14.03
CA ASN A 771 -13.47 11.43 12.84
C ASN A 771 -11.97 11.38 13.23
N PRO A 772 -11.09 10.75 12.42
CA PRO A 772 -9.69 10.50 12.76
C PRO A 772 -8.91 11.74 13.26
N ASP A 773 -9.16 12.90 12.65
CA ASP A 773 -8.52 14.19 12.92
C ASP A 773 -8.92 14.83 14.26
N THR A 774 -9.99 14.35 14.88
CA THR A 774 -10.52 14.86 16.16
C THR A 774 -10.24 13.94 17.34
N VAL A 775 -9.86 12.67 17.09
CA VAL A 775 -9.63 11.65 18.13
C VAL A 775 -8.62 12.12 19.18
N LEU A 776 -7.42 12.53 18.74
CA LEU A 776 -6.34 12.94 19.66
C LEU A 776 -6.73 14.15 20.52
N LYS A 777 -7.38 15.14 19.91
CA LYS A 777 -7.83 16.37 20.59
C LYS A 777 -8.87 16.03 21.65
N THR A 778 -9.79 15.13 21.32
CA THR A 778 -10.87 14.71 22.21
C THR A 778 -10.34 13.90 23.39
N ILE A 779 -9.43 12.94 23.15
CA ILE A 779 -8.77 12.18 24.23
C ILE A 779 -8.02 13.12 25.20
N ALA A 780 -7.18 14.01 24.66
CA ALA A 780 -6.38 14.92 25.48
C ALA A 780 -7.24 15.89 26.31
N ARG A 781 -8.44 16.22 25.83
CA ARG A 781 -9.38 17.06 26.55
C ARG A 781 -10.13 16.28 27.63
N LEU A 782 -10.71 15.14 27.25
CA LEU A 782 -11.56 14.36 28.14
C LEU A 782 -10.79 13.77 29.32
N GLY A 783 -9.48 13.55 29.20
CA GLY A 783 -8.70 13.08 30.35
C GLY A 783 -8.28 14.17 31.33
N LYS A 784 -8.73 15.42 31.14
CA LYS A 784 -8.67 16.47 32.17
C LYS A 784 -9.90 16.49 33.08
N LEU A 785 -10.93 15.72 32.73
CA LEU A 785 -12.11 15.44 33.55
C LEU A 785 -11.78 14.27 34.48
#